data_AF-A0AAN8LBS8-F1
#
_entry.id   AF-A0AAN8LBS8-F1
#
_cell.length_a   1.000
_cell.length_b   1.000
_cell.length_c   1.000
_cell.angle_alpha   90.00
_cell.angle_beta   90.00
_cell.angle_gamma   90.00
#
_symmetry.space_group_name_H-M   'P 1'
#
loop_
_entity.id
_entity.type
_entity.pdbx_description
1 polymer ?
#
loop_
_entity_poly.entity_id
_entity_poly.type
_entity_poly.pdbx_seq_one_letter_code
_entity_poly.pdbx_strand_id
1 'polypeptide(L)'
;MSNLRGQMERLKRESSTASGLVRSLQRDLSSREKQALKLASEVDRLRQDIRHKDIQLGATATKFLQNNQEAPEELLNHEHEVITLKKVGGYFEDKQRLLEHQTTERDSLKNRLEKKIGEQASMLAESEAERHTQQEKSKAELERVQAQIEHLRDQLLMMLPTEPSDSISHDALSDQQVLEQVAELLGERESLMNKVEELEGQLKEVRTEQERAAEDTERLKSRLETCQSQLQEACSANALEKSMTSLQEESVSPALAWVQASVLSIMATQLPLLHSATQALLEAGIDASHPTEGVLSGIRTLVNEHQGYKVELQRLKVDLEELQERDAKSRELQEILSITREELVQQRQQMTVAQHEEEARQKELEELNGELEALRQAQTTLQQEAQTQEAECCTRLEEAGRREEEWQDKVKEALEKGAEEERERYGVWEAEYREQVRQHAHTIVALEQRWVQSRQRAQEVEEEREVLIGQLRALEGSLESSRPVRSTSPLETQTKQAPEVAALEGIITSLRADLAQSQLETCSQGDLIVALSRDLAAANARITDMTGELSEQQKLELEQLKALVVDQRVQLSTLTQKLMLMSQLVEQKGEELEKVRDELRLCQVDLEKRLRAKREMKEQRTNPEQTQPVHYSVVTCIPPHTKDMATVTAPGELAKQGSKCRGYRHEEVIQHQREALSEMRARIGALEQTWPLKCFTQQGAPKKQAGNEAGKLSTQKSAVSGWPLPGALGEETLERTARLDLSDALDLSERTYLDLARALCEALELSEGQLQGCVSLQHLPQEERASLYSLRHADLELLRSRMALQHSQAQRRESLLQQQHREMTTLRESQAEGQQLQASLDTLRAELETESQESSLLREALRRTQSRLEQEIDLNTRAVKSRKAVSVERIQRRSGKTASHSCVRTEAGDTAAAKTSSLLERLKKREYEVETLKRQLGKKEFSKMASKLELAIVQQQPQQASPLTEPS
;
A
#
# COMPACT_ATOMS: atom_id res chain seq x y z
N MET A 1 97.21 15.66 -43.81
CA MET A 1 96.65 14.91 -44.95
C MET A 1 96.32 13.44 -44.62
N SER A 2 97.29 12.52 -44.48
CA SER A 2 96.98 11.07 -44.39
C SER A 2 96.00 10.69 -43.26
N ASN A 3 96.23 11.17 -42.03
CA ASN A 3 95.39 10.86 -40.87
C ASN A 3 93.91 11.29 -41.05
N LEU A 4 93.66 12.51 -41.53
CA LEU A 4 92.31 13.01 -41.85
C LEU A 4 91.63 12.17 -42.93
N ARG A 5 92.37 11.68 -43.94
CA ARG A 5 91.82 10.78 -44.97
C ARG A 5 91.40 9.44 -44.36
N GLY A 6 92.19 8.90 -43.42
CA GLY A 6 91.85 7.72 -42.63
C GLY A 6 90.64 7.91 -41.71
N GLN A 7 90.48 9.09 -41.11
CA GLN A 7 89.30 9.44 -40.30
C GLN A 7 88.05 9.60 -41.17
N MET A 8 88.14 10.25 -42.34
CA MET A 8 87.01 10.36 -43.29
C MET A 8 86.62 8.99 -43.87
N GLU A 9 87.60 8.12 -44.13
CA GLU A 9 87.42 6.70 -44.47
C GLU A 9 86.70 5.92 -43.35
N ARG A 10 87.03 6.18 -42.08
CA ARG A 10 86.34 5.59 -40.92
C ARG A 10 84.90 6.08 -40.80
N LEU A 11 84.68 7.40 -40.83
CA LEU A 11 83.36 8.02 -40.79
C LEU A 11 82.46 7.56 -41.95
N LYS A 12 83.01 7.29 -43.14
CA LYS A 12 82.26 6.68 -44.26
C LYS A 12 81.84 5.23 -43.97
N ARG A 13 82.67 4.43 -43.30
CA ARG A 13 82.30 3.08 -42.86
C ARG A 13 81.22 3.14 -41.78
N GLU A 14 81.40 3.98 -40.76
CA GLU A 14 80.43 4.22 -39.68
C GLU A 14 79.08 4.74 -40.20
N SER A 15 79.09 5.69 -41.15
CA SER A 15 77.90 6.17 -41.85
C SER A 15 77.22 5.06 -42.67
N SER A 16 77.99 4.22 -43.37
CA SER A 16 77.43 3.12 -44.16
C SER A 16 76.83 1.99 -43.29
N THR A 17 77.44 1.67 -42.13
CA THR A 17 76.92 0.68 -41.19
C THR A 17 75.71 1.22 -40.42
N ALA A 18 75.73 2.48 -39.98
CA ALA A 18 74.56 3.14 -39.41
C ALA A 18 73.39 3.20 -40.41
N SER A 19 73.66 3.54 -41.67
CA SER A 19 72.67 3.50 -42.76
C SER A 19 72.13 2.08 -43.02
N GLY A 20 72.96 1.04 -42.82
CA GLY A 20 72.54 -0.36 -42.88
C GLY A 20 71.63 -0.75 -41.70
N LEU A 21 72.00 -0.34 -40.49
CA LEU A 21 71.23 -0.58 -39.26
C LEU A 21 69.86 0.11 -39.32
N VAL A 22 69.82 1.40 -39.68
CA VAL A 22 68.58 2.17 -39.88
C VAL A 22 67.68 1.50 -40.92
N ARG A 23 68.23 1.03 -42.05
CA ARG A 23 67.47 0.29 -43.07
C ARG A 23 67.00 -1.09 -42.61
N SER A 24 67.59 -1.68 -41.55
CA SER A 24 67.02 -2.88 -40.92
C SER A 24 65.93 -2.53 -39.93
N LEU A 25 66.19 -1.60 -39.01
CA LEU A 25 65.19 -1.13 -38.05
C LEU A 25 63.93 -0.60 -38.75
N GLN A 26 64.04 0.11 -39.87
CA GLN A 26 62.89 0.50 -40.70
C GLN A 26 62.12 -0.70 -41.28
N ARG A 27 62.80 -1.76 -41.73
CA ARG A 27 62.14 -2.99 -42.19
C ARG A 27 61.44 -3.70 -41.02
N ASP A 28 62.11 -3.80 -39.89
CA ASP A 28 61.66 -4.53 -38.71
C ASP A 28 60.48 -3.81 -38.05
N LEU A 29 60.52 -2.47 -37.95
CA LEU A 29 59.38 -1.61 -37.59
C LEU A 29 58.22 -1.81 -38.57
N SER A 30 58.45 -1.71 -39.89
CA SER A 30 57.38 -1.91 -40.88
C SER A 30 56.77 -3.32 -40.87
N SER A 31 57.46 -4.32 -40.29
CA SER A 31 56.91 -5.67 -40.10
C SER A 31 56.06 -5.75 -38.83
N ARG A 32 56.51 -5.12 -37.73
CA ARG A 32 55.76 -4.97 -36.47
C ARG A 32 54.50 -4.13 -36.66
N GLU A 33 54.55 -3.03 -37.42
CA GLU A 33 53.39 -2.22 -37.79
C GLU A 33 52.34 -3.05 -38.54
N LYS A 34 52.76 -3.83 -39.54
CA LYS A 34 51.87 -4.76 -40.28
C LYS A 34 51.30 -5.87 -39.39
N GLN A 35 52.00 -6.28 -38.34
CA GLN A 35 51.50 -7.25 -37.36
C GLN A 35 50.50 -6.59 -36.38
N ALA A 36 50.79 -5.38 -35.90
CA ALA A 36 49.91 -4.60 -35.04
C ALA A 36 48.59 -4.25 -35.74
N LEU A 37 48.63 -3.85 -37.02
CA LEU A 37 47.44 -3.58 -37.83
C LEU A 37 46.57 -4.85 -38.03
N LYS A 38 47.19 -6.03 -38.19
CA LYS A 38 46.46 -7.30 -38.23
C LYS A 38 45.78 -7.60 -36.89
N LEU A 39 46.51 -7.51 -35.78
CA LEU A 39 45.97 -7.76 -34.44
C LEU A 39 44.85 -6.76 -34.09
N ALA A 40 44.98 -5.50 -34.47
CA ALA A 40 43.90 -4.50 -34.32
C ALA A 40 42.65 -4.92 -35.11
N SER A 41 42.80 -5.36 -36.37
CA SER A 41 41.67 -5.84 -37.18
C SER A 41 41.02 -7.11 -36.62
N GLU A 42 41.78 -8.01 -35.99
CA GLU A 42 41.23 -9.18 -35.29
C GLU A 42 40.50 -8.79 -33.99
N VAL A 43 41.03 -7.83 -33.22
CA VAL A 43 40.36 -7.29 -32.03
C VAL A 43 39.05 -6.61 -32.40
N ASP A 44 39.00 -5.82 -33.46
CA ASP A 44 37.77 -5.16 -33.90
C ASP A 44 36.76 -6.15 -34.52
N ARG A 45 37.23 -7.21 -35.19
CA ARG A 45 36.39 -8.34 -35.61
C ARG A 45 35.78 -9.07 -34.41
N LEU A 46 36.57 -9.35 -33.36
CA LEU A 46 36.08 -9.98 -32.13
C LEU A 46 35.10 -9.06 -31.37
N ARG A 47 35.32 -7.74 -31.36
CA ARG A 47 34.37 -6.75 -30.84
C ARG A 47 33.06 -6.73 -31.63
N GLN A 48 33.10 -6.95 -32.95
CA GLN A 48 31.89 -7.11 -33.77
C GLN A 48 31.18 -8.44 -33.47
N ASP A 49 31.90 -9.56 -33.32
CA ASP A 49 31.34 -10.86 -32.94
C ASP A 49 30.63 -10.78 -31.57
N ILE A 50 31.26 -10.12 -30.58
CA ILE A 50 30.70 -9.91 -29.24
C ILE A 50 29.41 -9.10 -29.34
N ARG A 51 29.41 -7.93 -29.99
CA ARG A 51 28.18 -7.14 -30.16
C ARG A 51 27.05 -7.90 -30.87
N HIS A 52 27.36 -8.74 -31.86
CA HIS A 52 26.33 -9.59 -32.49
C HIS A 52 25.77 -10.63 -31.53
N LYS A 53 26.61 -11.23 -30.66
CA LYS A 53 26.15 -12.15 -29.62
C LYS A 53 25.33 -11.44 -28.54
N ASP A 54 25.73 -10.24 -28.13
CA ASP A 54 24.97 -9.44 -27.15
C ASP A 54 23.60 -9.05 -27.70
N ILE A 55 23.50 -8.67 -28.98
CA ILE A 55 22.23 -8.40 -29.67
C ILE A 55 21.38 -9.69 -29.76
N GLN A 56 21.99 -10.84 -30.08
CA GLN A 56 21.28 -12.13 -30.10
C GLN A 56 20.79 -12.55 -28.71
N LEU A 57 21.59 -12.36 -27.67
CA LEU A 57 21.23 -12.64 -26.27
C LEU A 57 20.15 -11.68 -25.77
N GLY A 58 20.21 -10.40 -26.14
CA GLY A 58 19.12 -9.44 -25.87
C GLY A 58 17.82 -9.85 -26.57
N ALA A 59 17.89 -10.32 -27.81
CA ALA A 59 16.75 -10.79 -28.58
C ALA A 59 16.18 -12.15 -28.11
N THR A 60 16.98 -13.02 -27.49
CA THR A 60 16.46 -14.23 -26.82
C THR A 60 15.94 -13.92 -25.42
N ALA A 61 16.54 -12.97 -24.70
CA ALA A 61 16.07 -12.53 -23.40
C ALA A 61 14.70 -11.82 -23.49
N THR A 62 14.49 -10.93 -24.47
CA THR A 62 13.17 -10.30 -24.69
C THR A 62 12.11 -11.32 -25.09
N LYS A 63 12.43 -12.29 -25.96
CA LYS A 63 11.52 -13.41 -26.26
C LYS A 63 11.21 -14.25 -25.02
N PHE A 64 12.22 -14.55 -24.21
CA PHE A 64 12.01 -15.32 -22.98
C PHE A 64 11.13 -14.55 -21.98
N LEU A 65 11.31 -13.23 -21.85
CA LEU A 65 10.42 -12.37 -21.05
C LEU A 65 8.99 -12.36 -21.60
N GLN A 66 8.82 -12.25 -22.93
CA GLN A 66 7.51 -12.23 -23.59
C GLN A 66 6.75 -13.56 -23.41
N ASN A 67 7.40 -14.71 -23.64
CA ASN A 67 6.82 -16.02 -23.36
C ASN A 67 6.49 -16.23 -21.86
N ASN A 68 7.22 -15.59 -20.93
CA ASN A 68 6.91 -15.60 -19.50
C ASN A 68 5.84 -14.55 -19.09
N GLN A 69 5.37 -13.70 -20.00
CA GLN A 69 4.20 -12.83 -19.83
C GLN A 69 2.94 -13.47 -20.41
N GLU A 70 3.07 -14.21 -21.51
CA GLU A 70 1.97 -15.01 -22.11
C GLU A 70 1.54 -16.16 -21.18
N ALA A 71 2.47 -16.89 -20.57
CA ALA A 71 2.18 -18.02 -19.69
C ALA A 71 1.27 -17.70 -18.47
N PRO A 72 1.50 -16.63 -17.67
CA PRO A 72 0.57 -16.25 -16.60
C PRO A 72 -0.77 -15.72 -17.13
N GLU A 73 -0.82 -15.12 -18.33
CA GLU A 73 -2.07 -14.68 -18.95
C GLU A 73 -2.91 -15.88 -19.42
N GLU A 74 -2.31 -16.92 -19.99
CA GLU A 74 -2.99 -18.20 -20.27
C GLU A 74 -3.49 -18.88 -18.98
N LEU A 75 -2.69 -18.88 -17.91
CA LEU A 75 -3.08 -19.44 -16.61
C LEU A 75 -4.26 -18.65 -15.98
N LEU A 76 -4.22 -17.33 -16.00
CA LEU A 76 -5.33 -16.48 -15.52
C LEU A 76 -6.60 -16.71 -16.34
N ASN A 77 -6.49 -16.86 -17.66
CA ASN A 77 -7.64 -17.22 -18.51
C ASN A 77 -8.20 -18.62 -18.17
N HIS A 78 -7.35 -19.62 -17.91
CA HIS A 78 -7.78 -20.93 -17.42
C HIS A 78 -8.40 -20.87 -16.02
N GLU A 79 -7.88 -20.05 -15.10
CA GLU A 79 -8.50 -19.84 -13.79
C GLU A 79 -9.86 -19.15 -13.92
N HIS A 80 -10.02 -18.17 -14.80
CA HIS A 80 -11.31 -17.54 -15.10
C HIS A 80 -12.29 -18.53 -15.75
N GLU A 81 -11.85 -19.42 -16.64
CA GLU A 81 -12.70 -20.49 -17.20
C GLU A 81 -13.11 -21.50 -16.11
N VAL A 82 -12.19 -21.94 -15.25
CA VAL A 82 -12.50 -22.82 -14.11
C VAL A 82 -13.42 -22.14 -13.10
N ILE A 83 -13.26 -20.84 -12.83
CA ILE A 83 -14.14 -20.06 -11.93
C ILE A 83 -15.53 -19.91 -12.53
N THR A 84 -15.65 -19.63 -13.83
CA THR A 84 -16.97 -19.52 -14.49
C THR A 84 -17.67 -20.88 -14.59
N LEU A 85 -16.95 -21.96 -14.91
CA LEU A 85 -17.49 -23.33 -14.86
C LEU A 85 -17.91 -23.73 -13.44
N LYS A 86 -17.15 -23.37 -12.39
CA LYS A 86 -17.56 -23.58 -10.98
C LYS A 86 -18.81 -22.78 -10.62
N LYS A 87 -18.92 -21.51 -11.05
CA LYS A 87 -20.12 -20.67 -10.83
C LYS A 87 -21.35 -21.27 -11.54
N VAL A 88 -21.20 -21.80 -12.75
CA VAL A 88 -22.26 -22.52 -13.47
C VAL A 88 -22.64 -23.83 -12.76
N GLY A 89 -21.66 -24.60 -12.28
CA GLY A 89 -21.89 -25.82 -11.50
C GLY A 89 -22.69 -25.54 -10.22
N GLY A 90 -22.26 -24.57 -9.41
CA GLY A 90 -22.97 -24.14 -8.21
C GLY A 90 -24.40 -23.69 -8.50
N TYR A 91 -24.62 -22.91 -9.57
CA TYR A 91 -25.97 -22.51 -10.01
C TYR A 91 -26.87 -23.71 -10.38
N PHE A 92 -26.31 -24.80 -10.92
CA PHE A 92 -27.08 -26.04 -11.14
C PHE A 92 -27.37 -26.80 -9.84
N GLU A 93 -26.41 -26.88 -8.91
CA GLU A 93 -26.64 -27.49 -7.59
C GLU A 93 -27.69 -26.73 -6.77
N ASP A 94 -27.59 -25.40 -6.67
CA ASP A 94 -28.55 -24.57 -5.94
C ASP A 94 -29.93 -24.60 -6.59
N LYS A 95 -30.00 -24.69 -7.92
CA LYS A 95 -31.26 -24.91 -8.64
C LYS A 95 -31.86 -26.29 -8.36
N GLN A 96 -31.04 -27.33 -8.17
CA GLN A 96 -31.52 -28.64 -7.74
C GLN A 96 -32.03 -28.60 -6.29
N ARG A 97 -31.26 -28.02 -5.35
CA ARG A 97 -31.66 -27.82 -3.94
C ARG A 97 -32.98 -27.03 -3.84
N LEU A 98 -33.17 -26.01 -4.69
CA LEU A 98 -34.42 -25.23 -4.76
C LEU A 98 -35.61 -26.06 -5.25
N LEU A 99 -35.42 -26.98 -6.20
CA LEU A 99 -36.47 -27.90 -6.65
C LEU A 99 -36.81 -28.96 -5.59
N GLU A 100 -35.82 -29.42 -4.82
CA GLU A 100 -36.00 -30.31 -3.68
C GLU A 100 -36.74 -29.61 -2.51
N HIS A 101 -36.47 -28.32 -2.28
CA HIS A 101 -37.23 -27.48 -1.35
C HIS A 101 -38.68 -27.28 -1.83
N GLN A 102 -38.89 -26.86 -3.08
CA GLN A 102 -40.23 -26.65 -3.64
C GLN A 102 -41.07 -27.93 -3.69
N THR A 103 -40.46 -29.10 -3.87
CA THR A 103 -41.20 -30.37 -3.82
C THR A 103 -41.61 -30.76 -2.40
N THR A 104 -40.71 -30.62 -1.43
CA THR A 104 -41.03 -30.88 0.00
C THR A 104 -42.04 -29.87 0.57
N GLU A 105 -41.94 -28.59 0.21
CA GLU A 105 -42.95 -27.58 0.55
C GLU A 105 -44.31 -27.91 -0.06
N ARG A 106 -44.37 -28.21 -1.37
CA ARG A 106 -45.60 -28.59 -2.09
C ARG A 106 -46.28 -29.81 -1.44
N ASP A 107 -45.52 -30.82 -1.02
CA ASP A 107 -46.08 -31.99 -0.34
C ASP A 107 -46.48 -31.69 1.11
N SER A 108 -45.79 -30.79 1.81
CA SER A 108 -46.23 -30.30 3.14
C SER A 108 -47.55 -29.52 3.06
N LEU A 109 -47.72 -28.69 2.03
CA LEU A 109 -48.93 -27.92 1.77
C LEU A 109 -50.09 -28.83 1.34
N LYS A 110 -49.81 -29.86 0.51
CA LYS A 110 -50.77 -30.92 0.17
C LYS A 110 -51.26 -31.63 1.44
N ASN A 111 -50.35 -32.04 2.33
CA ASN A 111 -50.72 -32.71 3.58
C ASN A 111 -51.54 -31.78 4.52
N ARG A 112 -51.23 -30.48 4.58
CA ARG A 112 -52.04 -29.49 5.32
C ARG A 112 -53.44 -29.29 4.70
N LEU A 113 -53.55 -29.32 3.37
CA LEU A 113 -54.84 -29.25 2.65
C LEU A 113 -55.68 -30.51 2.87
N GLU A 114 -55.10 -31.70 2.74
CA GLU A 114 -55.79 -32.98 3.01
C GLU A 114 -56.27 -33.04 4.46
N LYS A 115 -55.45 -32.60 5.43
CA LYS A 115 -55.88 -32.46 6.83
C LYS A 115 -57.02 -31.45 7.01
N LYS A 116 -56.96 -30.28 6.35
CA LYS A 116 -58.02 -29.27 6.40
C LYS A 116 -59.35 -29.75 5.81
N ILE A 117 -59.29 -30.53 4.73
CA ILE A 117 -60.47 -31.14 4.10
C ILE A 117 -61.08 -32.20 5.04
N GLY A 118 -60.26 -33.00 5.71
CA GLY A 118 -60.71 -33.94 6.74
C GLY A 118 -61.34 -33.25 7.96
N GLU A 119 -60.73 -32.18 8.46
CA GLU A 119 -61.27 -31.34 9.55
C GLU A 119 -62.63 -30.73 9.16
N GLN A 120 -62.78 -30.19 7.95
CA GLN A 120 -64.07 -29.67 7.48
C GLN A 120 -65.12 -30.77 7.29
N ALA A 121 -64.74 -31.96 6.83
CA ALA A 121 -65.66 -33.09 6.69
C ALA A 121 -66.21 -33.57 8.05
N SER A 122 -65.37 -33.62 9.09
CA SER A 122 -65.82 -33.95 10.45
C SER A 122 -66.78 -32.89 11.00
N MET A 123 -66.40 -31.60 10.93
CA MET A 123 -67.23 -30.48 11.37
C MET A 123 -68.60 -30.44 10.68
N LEU A 124 -68.66 -30.76 9.37
CA LEU A 124 -69.92 -30.84 8.64
C LEU A 124 -70.78 -32.02 9.12
N ALA A 125 -70.21 -33.22 9.22
CA ALA A 125 -70.92 -34.41 9.70
C ALA A 125 -71.44 -34.24 11.14
N GLU A 126 -70.67 -33.61 12.02
CA GLU A 126 -71.07 -33.25 13.38
C GLU A 126 -72.25 -32.26 13.36
N SER A 127 -72.19 -31.19 12.55
CA SER A 127 -73.29 -30.22 12.42
C SER A 127 -74.58 -30.81 11.81
N GLU A 128 -74.46 -31.80 10.92
CA GLU A 128 -75.59 -32.55 10.37
C GLU A 128 -76.20 -33.48 11.43
N ALA A 129 -75.38 -34.18 12.22
CA ALA A 129 -75.84 -35.00 13.33
C ALA A 129 -76.55 -34.18 14.42
N GLU A 130 -75.99 -33.03 14.81
CA GLU A 130 -76.66 -32.09 15.73
C GLU A 130 -78.01 -31.64 15.20
N ARG A 131 -78.08 -31.21 13.92
CA ARG A 131 -79.34 -30.86 13.25
C ARG A 131 -80.36 -32.01 13.29
N HIS A 132 -79.94 -33.25 13.03
CA HIS A 132 -80.82 -34.41 13.09
C HIS A 132 -81.37 -34.64 14.50
N THR A 133 -80.54 -34.65 15.55
CA THR A 133 -81.04 -34.82 16.93
C THR A 133 -81.95 -33.68 17.38
N GLN A 134 -81.70 -32.45 16.93
CA GLN A 134 -82.55 -31.30 17.25
C GLN A 134 -83.90 -31.35 16.51
N GLN A 135 -83.90 -31.84 15.27
CA GLN A 135 -85.13 -32.08 14.51
C GLN A 135 -85.98 -33.19 15.16
N GLU A 136 -85.37 -34.29 15.60
CA GLU A 136 -86.09 -35.37 16.31
C GLU A 136 -86.72 -34.90 17.62
N LYS A 137 -86.00 -34.12 18.45
CA LYS A 137 -86.55 -33.50 19.68
C LYS A 137 -87.78 -32.65 19.37
N SER A 138 -87.67 -31.73 18.40
CA SER A 138 -88.77 -30.84 18.01
C SER A 138 -90.01 -31.59 17.49
N LYS A 139 -89.81 -32.76 16.84
CA LYS A 139 -90.90 -33.63 16.39
C LYS A 139 -91.57 -34.36 17.57
N ALA A 140 -90.79 -34.88 18.50
CA ALA A 140 -91.30 -35.54 19.71
C ALA A 140 -92.03 -34.57 20.67
N GLU A 141 -91.65 -33.29 20.68
CA GLU A 141 -92.36 -32.20 21.38
C GLU A 141 -93.72 -31.89 20.70
N LEU A 142 -93.74 -31.78 19.37
CA LEU A 142 -94.96 -31.60 18.58
C LEU A 142 -95.97 -32.73 18.79
N GLU A 143 -95.52 -33.98 18.71
CA GLU A 143 -96.35 -35.18 18.95
C GLU A 143 -96.92 -35.21 20.38
N ARG A 144 -96.16 -34.71 21.38
CA ARG A 144 -96.63 -34.56 22.76
C ARG A 144 -97.76 -33.53 22.88
N VAL A 145 -97.61 -32.36 22.28
CA VAL A 145 -98.62 -31.28 22.32
C VAL A 145 -99.89 -31.70 21.58
N GLN A 146 -99.74 -32.41 20.46
CA GLN A 146 -100.87 -32.90 19.68
C GLN A 146 -101.73 -33.91 20.47
N ALA A 147 -101.10 -34.85 21.19
CA ALA A 147 -101.80 -35.78 22.08
C ALA A 147 -102.52 -35.10 23.27
N GLN A 148 -101.97 -33.98 23.79
CA GLN A 148 -102.63 -33.19 24.84
C GLN A 148 -103.91 -32.50 24.33
N ILE A 149 -103.91 -32.02 23.09
CA ILE A 149 -105.08 -31.38 22.46
C ILE A 149 -106.20 -32.41 22.22
N GLU A 150 -105.85 -33.62 21.78
CA GLU A 150 -106.83 -34.71 21.59
C GLU A 150 -107.47 -35.14 22.92
N HIS A 151 -106.68 -35.25 23.99
CA HIS A 151 -107.21 -35.58 25.32
C HIS A 151 -108.22 -34.54 25.85
N LEU A 152 -107.95 -33.25 25.65
CA LEU A 152 -108.88 -32.16 26.02
C LEU A 152 -110.18 -32.17 25.20
N ARG A 153 -110.09 -32.56 23.92
CA ARG A 153 -111.25 -32.69 23.03
C ARG A 153 -112.21 -33.78 23.49
N ASP A 154 -111.69 -34.93 23.90
CA ASP A 154 -112.49 -36.07 24.35
C ASP A 154 -113.15 -35.80 25.71
N GLN A 155 -112.47 -35.07 26.62
CA GLN A 155 -113.07 -34.64 27.88
C GLN A 155 -114.28 -33.71 27.68
N LEU A 156 -114.20 -32.76 26.74
CA LEU A 156 -115.29 -31.83 26.45
C LEU A 156 -116.52 -32.50 25.81
N LEU A 157 -116.33 -33.62 25.11
CA LEU A 157 -117.42 -34.34 24.42
C LEU A 157 -118.32 -35.13 25.39
N MET A 158 -117.88 -35.38 26.62
CA MET A 158 -118.56 -36.23 27.61
C MET A 158 -119.48 -35.47 28.59
N MET A 159 -119.56 -34.14 28.51
CA MET A 159 -120.11 -33.28 29.58
C MET A 159 -121.47 -32.61 29.26
N LEU A 160 -122.22 -33.09 28.26
CA LEU A 160 -123.48 -32.46 27.80
C LEU A 160 -124.68 -33.43 27.69
N PRO A 161 -125.62 -33.40 28.66
CA PRO A 161 -126.98 -33.92 28.55
C PRO A 161 -128.03 -32.80 28.45
N THR A 162 -129.25 -33.11 27.98
CA THR A 162 -130.33 -32.12 27.73
C THR A 162 -131.72 -32.62 28.15
N GLU A 163 -132.59 -31.68 28.57
CA GLU A 163 -134.08 -31.79 28.68
C GLU A 163 -134.70 -32.61 29.86
N PRO A 164 -135.99 -32.41 30.23
CA PRO A 164 -136.73 -31.13 30.43
C PRO A 164 -137.76 -31.11 31.62
N SER A 165 -138.60 -30.05 31.67
CA SER A 165 -140.03 -29.99 32.14
C SER A 165 -140.47 -29.67 33.60
N ASP A 166 -141.24 -28.56 33.73
CA ASP A 166 -142.62 -28.43 34.29
C ASP A 166 -142.95 -28.70 35.79
N SER A 167 -143.97 -28.12 36.47
CA SER A 167 -144.93 -27.01 36.17
C SER A 167 -145.74 -26.50 37.41
N ILE A 168 -146.20 -25.22 37.35
CA ILE A 168 -147.52 -24.61 37.73
C ILE A 168 -148.32 -25.10 38.98
N SER A 169 -148.75 -24.16 39.87
CA SER A 169 -150.18 -23.88 40.25
C SER A 169 -150.38 -22.90 41.44
N HIS A 170 -151.58 -22.31 41.53
CA HIS A 170 -152.13 -21.46 42.62
C HIS A 170 -153.61 -21.84 42.84
N ASP A 171 -154.16 -21.63 44.04
CA ASP A 171 -155.61 -21.38 44.22
C ASP A 171 -155.94 -20.64 45.54
N ALA A 172 -157.17 -20.11 45.69
CA ALA A 172 -157.51 -19.06 46.66
C ALA A 172 -158.30 -19.51 47.93
N LEU A 173 -158.33 -18.64 48.96
CA LEU A 173 -159.05 -18.80 50.24
C LEU A 173 -159.96 -17.60 50.55
N SER A 174 -160.84 -17.74 51.56
CA SER A 174 -162.05 -16.93 51.73
C SER A 174 -161.92 -15.72 52.68
N ASP A 175 -162.59 -14.62 52.32
CA ASP A 175 -162.53 -13.26 52.89
C ASP A 175 -162.60 -13.15 54.43
N GLN A 176 -163.27 -14.09 55.12
CA GLN A 176 -163.36 -14.05 56.59
C GLN A 176 -162.01 -14.34 57.26
N GLN A 177 -161.15 -15.17 56.66
CA GLN A 177 -159.79 -15.43 57.15
C GLN A 177 -158.83 -14.30 56.77
N VAL A 178 -159.12 -13.58 55.67
CA VAL A 178 -158.30 -12.47 55.18
C VAL A 178 -158.25 -11.32 56.19
N LEU A 179 -159.32 -11.05 56.94
CA LEU A 179 -159.34 -9.93 57.89
C LEU A 179 -158.47 -10.15 59.14
N GLU A 180 -158.40 -11.37 59.69
CA GLU A 180 -157.48 -11.68 60.80
C GLU A 180 -156.04 -11.82 60.30
N GLN A 181 -155.82 -12.44 59.13
CA GLN A 181 -154.50 -12.44 58.48
C GLN A 181 -154.00 -11.03 58.17
N VAL A 182 -154.86 -10.10 57.74
CA VAL A 182 -154.48 -8.69 57.54
C VAL A 182 -154.09 -8.00 58.85
N ALA A 183 -154.67 -8.37 59.99
CA ALA A 183 -154.25 -7.84 61.29
C ALA A 183 -152.86 -8.36 61.71
N GLU A 184 -152.60 -9.65 61.55
CA GLU A 184 -151.26 -10.23 61.81
C GLU A 184 -150.22 -9.66 60.81
N LEU A 185 -150.52 -9.64 59.51
CA LEU A 185 -149.68 -9.05 58.47
C LEU A 185 -149.40 -7.55 58.69
N LEU A 186 -150.29 -6.80 59.35
CA LEU A 186 -150.04 -5.40 59.73
C LEU A 186 -149.03 -5.30 60.90
N GLY A 187 -149.12 -6.19 61.89
CA GLY A 187 -148.13 -6.27 62.96
C GLY A 187 -146.76 -6.78 62.47
N GLU A 188 -146.76 -7.80 61.61
CA GLU A 188 -145.55 -8.25 60.91
C GLU A 188 -144.95 -7.12 60.07
N ARG A 189 -145.78 -6.36 59.32
CA ARG A 189 -145.34 -5.20 58.55
C ARG A 189 -144.71 -4.10 59.42
N GLU A 190 -145.23 -3.81 60.61
CA GLU A 190 -144.57 -2.88 61.54
C GLU A 190 -143.23 -3.45 62.07
N SER A 191 -143.17 -4.76 62.37
CA SER A 191 -141.90 -5.40 62.75
C SER A 191 -140.85 -5.35 61.62
N LEU A 192 -141.29 -5.53 60.37
CA LEU A 192 -140.46 -5.47 59.17
C LEU A 192 -140.05 -4.03 58.83
N MET A 193 -140.94 -3.04 59.00
CA MET A 193 -140.59 -1.62 58.90
C MET A 193 -139.44 -1.28 59.86
N ASN A 194 -139.58 -1.63 61.15
CA ASN A 194 -138.54 -1.40 62.15
C ASN A 194 -137.23 -2.13 61.79
N LYS A 195 -137.31 -3.35 61.24
CA LYS A 195 -136.13 -4.11 60.79
C LYS A 195 -135.47 -3.52 59.54
N VAL A 196 -136.26 -2.93 58.63
CA VAL A 196 -135.76 -2.19 57.46
C VAL A 196 -135.09 -0.89 57.90
N GLU A 197 -135.66 -0.14 58.84
CA GLU A 197 -135.03 1.07 59.39
C GLU A 197 -133.72 0.76 60.13
N GLU A 198 -133.66 -0.34 60.89
CA GLU A 198 -132.43 -0.84 61.53
C GLU A 198 -131.35 -1.22 60.50
N LEU A 199 -131.72 -1.98 59.45
CA LEU A 199 -130.80 -2.37 58.38
C LEU A 199 -130.37 -1.19 57.52
N GLU A 200 -131.27 -0.22 57.26
CA GLU A 200 -130.90 1.05 56.62
C GLU A 200 -129.92 1.86 57.45
N GLY A 201 -130.06 1.85 58.78
CA GLY A 201 -129.09 2.44 59.71
C GLY A 201 -127.71 1.80 59.55
N GLN A 202 -127.63 0.47 59.66
CA GLN A 202 -126.38 -0.29 59.48
C GLN A 202 -125.76 -0.08 58.09
N LEU A 203 -126.57 -0.03 57.02
CA LEU A 203 -126.07 0.17 55.66
C LEU A 203 -125.57 1.62 55.43
N LYS A 204 -126.17 2.61 56.10
CA LYS A 204 -125.63 3.99 56.13
C LYS A 204 -124.32 4.05 56.92
N GLU A 205 -124.23 3.36 58.05
CA GLU A 205 -123.02 3.29 58.87
C GLU A 205 -121.85 2.66 58.08
N VAL A 206 -122.05 1.46 57.52
CA VAL A 206 -121.08 0.75 56.67
C VAL A 206 -120.67 1.56 55.43
N ARG A 207 -121.58 2.35 54.82
CA ARG A 207 -121.20 3.28 53.75
C ARG A 207 -120.23 4.37 54.26
N THR A 208 -120.51 4.99 55.41
CA THR A 208 -119.59 5.98 55.96
C THR A 208 -118.25 5.39 56.40
N GLU A 209 -118.21 4.11 56.79
CA GLU A 209 -116.94 3.40 57.03
C GLU A 209 -116.19 3.12 55.72
N GLN A 210 -116.89 2.71 54.65
CA GLN A 210 -116.30 2.48 53.32
C GLN A 210 -115.80 3.79 52.68
N GLU A 211 -116.52 4.90 52.87
CA GLU A 211 -116.11 6.24 52.41
C GLU A 211 -114.85 6.71 53.15
N ARG A 212 -114.79 6.62 54.49
CA ARG A 212 -113.58 6.90 55.28
C ARG A 212 -112.40 6.02 54.85
N ALA A 213 -112.63 4.72 54.62
CA ALA A 213 -111.59 3.81 54.16
C ALA A 213 -111.04 4.18 52.77
N ALA A 214 -111.88 4.73 51.88
CA ALA A 214 -111.47 5.24 50.57
C ALA A 214 -110.72 6.58 50.66
N GLU A 215 -111.10 7.46 51.59
CA GLU A 215 -110.32 8.67 51.89
C GLU A 215 -108.93 8.34 52.43
N ASP A 216 -108.82 7.34 53.31
CA ASP A 216 -107.54 6.88 53.86
C ASP A 216 -106.66 6.17 52.81
N THR A 217 -107.22 5.43 51.84
CA THR A 217 -106.41 4.86 50.74
C THR A 217 -105.86 5.93 49.82
N GLU A 218 -106.64 6.93 49.42
CA GLU A 218 -106.15 8.01 48.55
C GLU A 218 -105.18 8.97 49.28
N ARG A 219 -105.33 9.16 50.60
CA ARG A 219 -104.33 9.88 51.41
C ARG A 219 -102.99 9.14 51.42
N LEU A 220 -102.98 7.83 51.69
CA LEU A 220 -101.75 7.03 51.64
C LEU A 220 -101.15 6.97 50.23
N LYS A 221 -101.98 6.82 49.19
CA LYS A 221 -101.53 6.76 47.79
C LYS A 221 -100.88 8.07 47.34
N SER A 222 -101.52 9.22 47.55
CA SER A 222 -100.95 10.52 47.20
C SER A 222 -99.67 10.85 48.00
N ARG A 223 -99.56 10.36 49.25
CA ARG A 223 -98.32 10.44 50.05
C ARG A 223 -97.18 9.59 49.44
N LEU A 224 -97.49 8.37 48.99
CA LEU A 224 -96.53 7.48 48.32
C LEU A 224 -96.08 8.05 46.96
N GLU A 225 -97.00 8.58 46.15
CA GLU A 225 -96.71 9.26 44.88
C GLU A 225 -95.77 10.47 45.11
N THR A 226 -96.04 11.27 46.15
CA THR A 226 -95.17 12.40 46.56
C THR A 226 -93.76 11.94 46.94
N CYS A 227 -93.64 10.85 47.71
CA CYS A 227 -92.34 10.28 48.06
C CYS A 227 -91.59 9.74 46.84
N GLN A 228 -92.30 9.13 45.88
CA GLN A 228 -91.72 8.64 44.63
C GLN A 228 -91.12 9.78 43.79
N SER A 229 -91.85 10.88 43.59
CA SER A 229 -91.33 12.03 42.82
C SER A 229 -90.08 12.63 43.45
N GLN A 230 -90.07 12.82 44.77
CA GLN A 230 -88.90 13.36 45.49
C GLN A 230 -87.66 12.46 45.32
N LEU A 231 -87.83 11.13 45.33
CA LEU A 231 -86.73 10.18 45.12
C LEU A 231 -86.26 10.07 43.67
N GLN A 232 -87.14 10.36 42.70
CA GLN A 232 -86.78 10.41 41.27
C GLN A 232 -85.99 11.68 40.92
N GLU A 233 -86.33 12.82 41.52
CA GLU A 233 -85.57 14.08 41.37
C GLU A 233 -84.25 14.05 42.15
N ALA A 234 -84.26 13.52 43.38
CA ALA A 234 -83.16 13.66 44.35
C ALA A 234 -82.73 12.32 44.98
N CYS A 235 -82.18 11.40 44.18
CA CYS A 235 -81.69 10.11 44.66
C CYS A 235 -80.47 10.26 45.61
N SER A 236 -80.77 10.39 46.90
CA SER A 236 -79.83 10.67 48.00
C SER A 236 -80.34 10.07 49.32
N ALA A 237 -79.43 9.71 50.23
CA ALA A 237 -79.80 9.21 51.56
C ALA A 237 -80.68 10.21 52.33
N ASN A 238 -80.32 11.50 52.27
CA ASN A 238 -81.06 12.60 52.89
C ASN A 238 -82.51 12.75 52.39
N ALA A 239 -82.80 12.44 51.12
CA ALA A 239 -84.17 12.44 50.59
C ALA A 239 -84.94 11.17 50.98
N LEU A 240 -84.25 10.03 51.09
CA LEU A 240 -84.85 8.77 51.53
C LEU A 240 -85.22 8.79 53.01
N GLU A 241 -84.37 9.34 53.88
CA GLU A 241 -84.69 9.54 55.31
C GLU A 241 -85.88 10.49 55.51
N LYS A 242 -85.94 11.59 54.74
CA LYS A 242 -87.07 12.53 54.76
C LYS A 242 -88.36 11.92 54.25
N SER A 243 -88.32 11.11 53.19
CA SER A 243 -89.52 10.43 52.69
C SER A 243 -89.95 9.26 53.59
N MET A 244 -89.02 8.57 54.27
CA MET A 244 -89.34 7.58 55.31
C MET A 244 -90.03 8.21 56.51
N THR A 245 -89.47 9.28 57.09
CA THR A 245 -90.09 10.00 58.22
C THR A 245 -91.45 10.59 57.82
N SER A 246 -91.52 11.26 56.68
CA SER A 246 -92.77 11.76 56.06
C SER A 246 -93.86 10.69 55.88
N LEU A 247 -93.48 9.45 55.52
CA LEU A 247 -94.42 8.32 55.40
C LEU A 247 -94.77 7.67 56.75
N GLN A 248 -93.86 7.74 57.74
CA GLN A 248 -94.05 7.17 59.07
C GLN A 248 -94.86 8.07 60.02
N GLU A 249 -94.88 9.38 59.77
CA GLU A 249 -95.75 10.35 60.47
C GLU A 249 -97.20 10.34 59.98
N GLU A 250 -97.48 9.73 58.82
CA GLU A 250 -98.81 9.66 58.23
C GLU A 250 -99.73 8.70 59.01
N SER A 251 -100.91 9.17 59.42
CA SER A 251 -101.88 8.37 60.16
C SER A 251 -102.66 7.44 59.21
N VAL A 252 -102.29 6.16 59.19
CA VAL A 252 -102.85 5.14 58.30
C VAL A 252 -103.82 4.22 59.05
N SER A 253 -104.92 3.83 58.40
CA SER A 253 -105.92 2.94 58.99
C SER A 253 -105.40 1.51 59.20
N PRO A 254 -105.95 0.73 60.16
CA PRO A 254 -105.44 -0.61 60.48
C PRO A 254 -105.40 -1.59 59.30
N ALA A 255 -106.30 -1.42 58.32
CA ALA A 255 -106.35 -2.24 57.10
C ALA A 255 -105.18 -1.97 56.12
N LEU A 256 -104.52 -0.80 56.23
CA LEU A 256 -103.48 -0.32 55.31
C LEU A 256 -102.09 -0.26 55.97
N ALA A 257 -101.98 -0.43 57.28
CA ALA A 257 -100.73 -0.40 58.03
C ALA A 257 -99.67 -1.39 57.48
N TRP A 258 -100.07 -2.52 56.90
CA TRP A 258 -99.15 -3.47 56.26
C TRP A 258 -98.48 -2.90 55.01
N VAL A 259 -99.15 -2.02 54.27
CA VAL A 259 -98.59 -1.33 53.08
C VAL A 259 -97.52 -0.34 53.53
N GLN A 260 -97.86 0.51 54.51
CA GLN A 260 -96.95 1.48 55.12
C GLN A 260 -95.69 0.78 55.67
N ALA A 261 -95.87 -0.29 56.44
CA ALA A 261 -94.77 -1.09 56.97
C ALA A 261 -93.91 -1.76 55.87
N SER A 262 -94.54 -2.26 54.80
CA SER A 262 -93.83 -2.87 53.67
C SER A 262 -92.98 -1.85 52.91
N VAL A 263 -93.52 -0.66 52.63
CA VAL A 263 -92.78 0.41 51.93
C VAL A 263 -91.65 0.95 52.82
N LEU A 264 -91.91 1.22 54.10
CA LEU A 264 -90.87 1.64 55.05
C LEU A 264 -89.74 0.60 55.17
N SER A 265 -90.07 -0.70 55.17
CA SER A 265 -89.09 -1.78 55.14
C SER A 265 -88.24 -1.78 53.85
N ILE A 266 -88.87 -1.59 52.68
CA ILE A 266 -88.14 -1.46 51.41
C ILE A 266 -87.19 -0.26 51.45
N MET A 267 -87.67 0.92 51.86
CA MET A 267 -86.83 2.12 51.98
C MET A 267 -85.67 1.92 52.97
N ALA A 268 -85.92 1.27 54.11
CA ALA A 268 -84.89 0.92 55.09
C ALA A 268 -83.80 -0.01 54.53
N THR A 269 -84.10 -0.89 53.57
CA THR A 269 -83.06 -1.71 52.89
C THR A 269 -82.23 -0.93 51.88
N GLN A 270 -82.77 0.15 51.29
CA GLN A 270 -82.06 0.95 50.28
C GLN A 270 -81.18 2.04 50.90
N LEU A 271 -81.53 2.53 52.10
CA LEU A 271 -80.82 3.61 52.77
C LEU A 271 -79.32 3.31 53.02
N PRO A 272 -78.89 2.13 53.52
CA PRO A 272 -77.47 1.82 53.70
C PRO A 272 -76.68 1.79 52.38
N LEU A 273 -77.32 1.36 51.28
CA LEU A 273 -76.70 1.32 49.95
C LEU A 273 -76.46 2.74 49.43
N LEU A 274 -77.43 3.65 49.57
CA LEU A 274 -77.26 5.06 49.24
C LEU A 274 -76.21 5.73 50.12
N HIS A 275 -76.19 5.44 51.43
CA HIS A 275 -75.21 6.01 52.35
C HIS A 275 -73.77 5.58 52.00
N SER A 276 -73.58 4.28 51.69
CA SER A 276 -72.30 3.74 51.20
C SER A 276 -71.89 4.35 49.85
N ALA A 277 -72.84 4.60 48.94
CA ALA A 277 -72.56 5.20 47.64
C ALA A 277 -72.21 6.70 47.76
N THR A 278 -72.89 7.45 48.63
CA THR A 278 -72.53 8.84 48.92
C THR A 278 -71.17 8.95 49.60
N GLN A 279 -70.83 8.03 50.51
CA GLN A 279 -69.50 8.00 51.14
C GLN A 279 -68.40 7.67 50.12
N ALA A 280 -68.59 6.67 49.25
CA ALA A 280 -67.60 6.31 48.23
C ALA A 280 -67.35 7.44 47.21
N LEU A 281 -68.38 8.24 46.89
CA LEU A 281 -68.21 9.45 46.08
C LEU A 281 -67.46 10.56 46.84
N LEU A 282 -67.76 10.76 48.12
CA LEU A 282 -67.06 11.73 48.97
C LEU A 282 -65.58 11.37 49.17
N GLU A 283 -65.26 10.08 49.31
CA GLU A 283 -63.88 9.56 49.32
C GLU A 283 -63.15 9.75 47.99
N ALA A 284 -63.90 9.79 46.86
CA ALA A 284 -63.39 10.22 45.56
C ALA A 284 -63.37 11.75 45.36
N GLY A 285 -63.72 12.54 46.38
CA GLY A 285 -63.71 14.01 46.35
C GLY A 285 -65.00 14.68 45.83
N ILE A 286 -66.06 13.91 45.59
CA ILE A 286 -67.32 14.37 44.98
C ILE A 286 -68.44 14.38 46.03
N ASP A 287 -68.89 15.57 46.45
CA ASP A 287 -69.94 15.69 47.47
C ASP A 287 -71.35 15.39 46.93
N ALA A 288 -71.75 14.13 47.07
CA ALA A 288 -73.09 13.63 46.73
C ALA A 288 -74.13 13.81 47.86
N SER A 289 -73.82 14.54 48.94
CA SER A 289 -74.76 14.78 50.05
C SER A 289 -75.82 15.84 49.73
N HIS A 290 -75.57 16.70 48.74
CA HIS A 290 -76.46 17.79 48.34
C HIS A 290 -77.79 17.28 47.74
N PRO A 291 -78.93 17.85 48.19
CA PRO A 291 -80.27 17.33 47.87
C PRO A 291 -80.75 17.59 46.44
N THR A 292 -79.97 18.29 45.61
CA THR A 292 -80.29 18.59 44.20
C THR A 292 -79.50 17.78 43.19
N GLU A 293 -78.50 17.01 43.63
CA GLU A 293 -77.54 16.34 42.72
C GLU A 293 -77.34 14.85 43.03
N GLY A 294 -77.18 14.51 44.32
CA GLY A 294 -77.17 13.12 44.79
C GLY A 294 -76.14 12.18 44.14
N VAL A 295 -76.36 10.88 44.29
CA VAL A 295 -75.41 9.83 43.85
C VAL A 295 -75.28 9.79 42.32
N LEU A 296 -76.37 10.05 41.59
CA LEU A 296 -76.39 9.94 40.12
C LEU A 296 -75.65 11.08 39.42
N SER A 297 -75.62 12.30 40.00
CA SER A 297 -74.75 13.38 39.50
C SER A 297 -73.28 13.03 39.72
N GLY A 298 -72.92 12.61 40.94
CA GLY A 298 -71.53 12.31 41.28
C GLY A 298 -70.90 11.18 40.43
N ILE A 299 -71.65 10.10 40.16
CA ILE A 299 -71.22 9.05 39.22
C ILE A 299 -71.00 9.61 37.81
N ARG A 300 -71.86 10.53 37.34
CA ARG A 300 -71.74 11.15 36.02
C ARG A 300 -70.50 12.07 35.94
N THR A 301 -70.20 12.82 36.99
CA THR A 301 -68.97 13.62 37.10
C THR A 301 -67.74 12.73 37.04
N LEU A 302 -67.67 11.65 37.83
CA LEU A 302 -66.55 10.70 37.84
C LEU A 302 -66.32 10.05 36.45
N VAL A 303 -67.39 9.71 35.72
CA VAL A 303 -67.31 9.17 34.35
C VAL A 303 -66.75 10.21 33.37
N ASN A 304 -67.17 11.47 33.49
CA ASN A 304 -66.66 12.57 32.65
C ASN A 304 -65.18 12.84 32.94
N GLU A 305 -64.77 12.87 34.20
CA GLU A 305 -63.37 13.04 34.62
C GLU A 305 -62.48 11.89 34.13
N HIS A 306 -62.91 10.64 34.30
CA HIS A 306 -62.19 9.48 33.77
C HIS A 306 -62.01 9.55 32.25
N GLN A 307 -63.03 9.97 31.51
CA GLN A 307 -62.94 10.16 30.07
C GLN A 307 -62.02 11.34 29.70
N GLY A 308 -61.98 12.39 30.52
CA GLY A 308 -61.01 13.50 30.41
C GLY A 308 -59.57 13.02 30.59
N TYR A 309 -59.25 12.37 31.73
CA TYR A 309 -57.93 11.79 31.99
C TYR A 309 -57.49 10.80 30.91
N LYS A 310 -58.41 10.02 30.34
CA LYS A 310 -58.13 9.11 29.23
C LYS A 310 -57.68 9.84 27.95
N VAL A 311 -58.28 11.00 27.63
CA VAL A 311 -57.87 11.85 26.52
C VAL A 311 -56.53 12.55 26.82
N GLU A 312 -56.33 13.02 28.05
CA GLU A 312 -55.04 13.62 28.45
C GLU A 312 -53.89 12.61 28.42
N LEU A 313 -54.13 11.37 28.85
CA LEU A 313 -53.16 10.28 28.80
C LEU A 313 -52.87 9.83 27.37
N GLN A 314 -53.83 9.99 26.44
CA GLN A 314 -53.58 9.84 25.00
C GLN A 314 -52.72 11.00 24.45
N ARG A 315 -53.01 12.25 24.82
CA ARG A 315 -52.18 13.42 24.44
C ARG A 315 -50.74 13.26 24.94
N LEU A 316 -50.57 12.98 26.23
CA LEU A 316 -49.25 12.81 26.86
C LEU A 316 -48.42 11.65 26.28
N LYS A 317 -49.06 10.63 25.69
CA LYS A 317 -48.34 9.58 24.94
C LYS A 317 -47.79 10.13 23.62
N VAL A 318 -48.62 10.84 22.86
CA VAL A 318 -48.17 11.50 21.62
C VAL A 318 -47.07 12.52 21.92
N ASP A 319 -47.24 13.35 22.95
CA ASP A 319 -46.22 14.33 23.40
C ASP A 319 -44.88 13.63 23.75
N LEU A 320 -44.92 12.44 24.35
CA LEU A 320 -43.75 11.67 24.76
C LEU A 320 -43.09 10.92 23.60
N GLU A 321 -43.86 10.39 22.66
CA GLU A 321 -43.39 9.85 21.38
C GLU A 321 -42.71 10.97 20.54
N GLU A 322 -43.33 12.16 20.48
CA GLU A 322 -42.80 13.36 19.84
C GLU A 322 -41.48 13.85 20.48
N LEU A 323 -41.30 13.69 21.79
CA LEU A 323 -40.04 13.99 22.48
C LEU A 323 -38.98 12.92 22.20
N GLN A 324 -39.34 11.63 22.20
CA GLN A 324 -38.41 10.55 21.84
C GLN A 324 -37.89 10.68 20.41
N GLU A 325 -38.74 11.09 19.46
CA GLU A 325 -38.32 11.41 18.08
C GLU A 325 -37.33 12.59 18.04
N ARG A 326 -37.57 13.66 18.82
CA ARG A 326 -36.67 14.83 18.87
C ARG A 326 -35.32 14.45 19.49
N ASP A 327 -35.31 13.65 20.54
CA ASP A 327 -34.07 13.15 21.16
C ASP A 327 -33.31 12.19 20.24
N ALA A 328 -34.00 11.39 19.42
CA ALA A 328 -33.36 10.53 18.41
C ALA A 328 -32.69 11.38 17.31
N LYS A 329 -33.44 12.32 16.71
CA LYS A 329 -32.93 13.26 15.70
C LYS A 329 -31.79 14.12 16.24
N SER A 330 -31.83 14.51 17.52
CA SER A 330 -30.73 15.22 18.18
C SER A 330 -29.48 14.34 18.37
N ARG A 331 -29.63 13.03 18.59
CA ARG A 331 -28.51 12.08 18.67
C ARG A 331 -27.88 11.85 17.30
N GLU A 332 -28.69 11.64 16.26
CA GLU A 332 -28.23 11.51 14.86
C GLU A 332 -27.45 12.75 14.41
N LEU A 333 -27.99 13.95 14.66
CA LEU A 333 -27.29 15.21 14.37
C LEU A 333 -25.98 15.35 15.17
N GLN A 334 -25.95 14.90 16.42
CA GLN A 334 -24.74 14.93 17.24
C GLN A 334 -23.67 13.94 16.73
N GLU A 335 -24.08 12.77 16.21
CA GLU A 335 -23.21 11.76 15.61
C GLU A 335 -22.60 12.25 14.30
N ILE A 336 -23.41 12.82 13.40
CA ILE A 336 -22.95 13.50 12.17
C ILE A 336 -21.98 14.64 12.50
N LEU A 337 -22.23 15.40 13.57
CA LEU A 337 -21.34 16.45 14.08
C LEU A 337 -20.09 15.92 14.83
N SER A 338 -19.98 14.63 15.14
CA SER A 338 -18.70 14.00 15.51
C SER A 338 -17.94 13.53 14.26
N ILE A 339 -18.59 12.81 13.35
CA ILE A 339 -17.97 12.27 12.13
C ILE A 339 -17.33 13.40 11.32
N THR A 340 -18.09 14.47 11.02
CA THR A 340 -17.58 15.63 10.27
C THR A 340 -16.45 16.38 10.99
N ARG A 341 -16.35 16.31 12.33
CA ARG A 341 -15.21 16.88 13.07
C ARG A 341 -13.99 15.98 12.99
N GLU A 342 -14.17 14.66 13.03
CA GLU A 342 -13.09 13.69 12.89
C GLU A 342 -12.53 13.72 11.46
N GLU A 343 -13.37 13.82 10.44
CA GLU A 343 -12.99 14.06 9.04
C GLU A 343 -12.16 15.35 8.89
N LEU A 344 -12.61 16.48 9.46
CA LEU A 344 -11.88 17.75 9.42
C LEU A 344 -10.55 17.71 10.18
N VAL A 345 -10.43 16.88 11.23
CA VAL A 345 -9.16 16.63 11.94
C VAL A 345 -8.23 15.76 11.10
N GLN A 346 -8.75 14.69 10.46
CA GLN A 346 -7.98 13.83 9.57
C GLN A 346 -7.47 14.60 8.34
N GLN A 347 -8.31 15.41 7.69
CA GLN A 347 -7.90 16.29 6.60
C GLN A 347 -6.81 17.27 7.04
N ARG A 348 -6.93 17.88 8.23
CA ARG A 348 -5.88 18.76 8.78
C ARG A 348 -4.57 18.00 9.02
N GLN A 349 -4.63 16.77 9.54
CA GLN A 349 -3.46 15.92 9.75
C GLN A 349 -2.79 15.55 8.42
N GLN A 350 -3.56 15.15 7.41
CA GLN A 350 -3.07 14.88 6.05
C GLN A 350 -2.40 16.12 5.45
N MET A 351 -3.00 17.31 5.58
CA MET A 351 -2.38 18.56 5.12
C MET A 351 -1.06 18.86 5.84
N THR A 352 -0.95 18.64 7.16
CA THR A 352 0.32 18.84 7.87
C THR A 352 1.39 17.81 7.50
N VAL A 353 1.01 16.56 7.19
CA VAL A 353 1.95 15.55 6.69
C VAL A 353 2.45 15.94 5.30
N ALA A 354 1.53 16.28 4.38
CA ALA A 354 1.89 16.74 3.03
C ALA A 354 2.80 17.98 3.06
N GLN A 355 2.54 18.94 3.94
CA GLN A 355 3.41 20.10 4.14
C GLN A 355 4.82 19.70 4.62
N HIS A 356 4.95 18.80 5.59
CA HIS A 356 6.27 18.34 6.03
C HIS A 356 7.00 17.50 4.98
N GLU A 357 6.29 16.76 4.12
CA GLU A 357 6.91 16.09 2.97
C GLU A 357 7.36 17.09 1.88
N GLU A 358 6.61 18.16 1.63
CA GLU A 358 7.03 19.25 0.72
C GLU A 358 8.25 20.01 1.30
N GLU A 359 8.26 20.31 2.60
CA GLU A 359 9.40 20.90 3.30
C GLU A 359 10.64 19.98 3.30
N ALA A 360 10.46 18.66 3.28
CA ALA A 360 11.56 17.70 3.15
C ALA A 360 12.12 17.70 1.71
N ARG A 361 11.24 17.55 0.70
CA ARG A 361 11.60 17.61 -0.72
C ARG A 361 12.27 18.92 -1.11
N GLN A 362 11.86 20.05 -0.52
CA GLN A 362 12.50 21.35 -0.73
C GLN A 362 13.94 21.36 -0.19
N LYS A 363 14.20 20.80 1.00
CA LYS A 363 15.56 20.69 1.56
C LYS A 363 16.44 19.77 0.73
N GLU A 364 15.93 18.62 0.31
CA GLU A 364 16.64 17.70 -0.60
C GLU A 364 17.04 18.40 -1.92
N LEU A 365 16.16 19.25 -2.48
CA LEU A 365 16.45 20.05 -3.68
C LEU A 365 17.42 21.20 -3.43
N GLU A 366 17.37 21.84 -2.25
CA GLU A 366 18.34 22.87 -1.84
C GLU A 366 19.75 22.27 -1.64
N GLU A 367 19.85 21.12 -0.99
CA GLU A 367 21.10 20.37 -0.80
C GLU A 367 21.68 19.92 -2.16
N LEU A 368 20.87 19.30 -3.03
CA LEU A 368 21.31 18.89 -4.38
C LEU A 368 21.71 20.08 -5.26
N ASN A 369 21.03 21.23 -5.16
CA ASN A 369 21.46 22.43 -5.88
C ASN A 369 22.76 22.99 -5.32
N GLY A 370 22.97 22.94 -3.99
CA GLY A 370 24.25 23.27 -3.35
C GLY A 370 25.40 22.39 -3.83
N GLU A 371 25.20 21.07 -3.95
CA GLU A 371 26.17 20.16 -4.54
C GLU A 371 26.45 20.48 -6.01
N LEU A 372 25.42 20.76 -6.82
CA LEU A 372 25.58 21.16 -8.22
C LEU A 372 26.32 22.48 -8.37
N GLU A 373 26.13 23.46 -7.47
CA GLU A 373 26.88 24.71 -7.47
C GLU A 373 28.35 24.50 -7.04
N ALA A 374 28.60 23.66 -6.03
CA ALA A 374 29.96 23.28 -5.65
C ALA A 374 30.70 22.55 -6.78
N LEU A 375 30.03 21.62 -7.49
CA LEU A 375 30.58 20.93 -8.65
C LEU A 375 30.85 21.88 -9.82
N ARG A 376 29.97 22.86 -10.09
CA ARG A 376 30.22 23.92 -11.08
C ARG A 376 31.43 24.77 -10.72
N GLN A 377 31.57 25.16 -9.44
CA GLN A 377 32.73 25.92 -8.96
C GLN A 377 34.03 25.11 -9.14
N ALA A 378 34.06 23.86 -8.71
CA ALA A 378 35.20 22.96 -8.90
C ALA A 378 35.53 22.72 -10.39
N GLN A 379 34.52 22.63 -11.26
CA GLN A 379 34.73 22.58 -12.71
C GLN A 379 35.39 23.86 -13.24
N THR A 380 34.96 25.03 -12.79
CA THR A 380 35.57 26.31 -13.22
C THR A 380 36.99 26.52 -12.69
N THR A 381 37.32 26.07 -11.47
CA THR A 381 38.71 26.13 -10.98
C THR A 381 39.61 25.17 -11.74
N LEU A 382 39.18 23.93 -11.99
CA LEU A 382 39.93 22.97 -12.82
C LEU A 382 40.12 23.47 -14.27
N GLN A 383 39.14 24.18 -14.84
CA GLN A 383 39.28 24.81 -16.15
C GLN A 383 40.30 25.97 -16.15
N GLN A 384 40.33 26.78 -15.08
CA GLN A 384 41.34 27.85 -14.93
C GLN A 384 42.73 27.26 -14.72
N GLU A 385 42.87 26.24 -13.86
CA GLU A 385 44.13 25.51 -13.64
C GLU A 385 44.64 24.89 -14.95
N ALA A 386 43.78 24.21 -15.71
CA ALA A 386 44.14 23.67 -17.03
C ALA A 386 44.61 24.77 -18.00
N GLN A 387 43.88 25.89 -18.11
CA GLN A 387 44.29 27.02 -18.96
C GLN A 387 45.63 27.64 -18.53
N THR A 388 45.92 27.72 -17.23
CA THR A 388 47.23 28.18 -16.75
C THR A 388 48.35 27.19 -17.10
N GLN A 389 48.12 25.88 -16.94
CA GLN A 389 49.09 24.84 -17.31
C GLN A 389 49.32 24.78 -18.82
N GLU A 390 48.29 24.97 -19.63
CA GLU A 390 48.41 25.10 -21.10
C GLU A 390 49.26 26.33 -21.47
N ALA A 391 49.03 27.49 -20.85
CA ALA A 391 49.83 28.70 -21.07
C ALA A 391 51.30 28.55 -20.64
N GLU A 392 51.55 27.88 -19.50
CA GLU A 392 52.90 27.52 -19.05
C GLU A 392 53.59 26.52 -20.00
N CYS A 393 52.84 25.58 -20.58
CA CYS A 393 53.38 24.66 -21.58
C CYS A 393 53.70 25.37 -22.90
N CYS A 394 52.80 26.25 -23.39
CA CYS A 394 53.03 27.05 -24.59
C CYS A 394 54.26 27.97 -24.44
N THR A 395 54.37 28.70 -23.34
CA THR A 395 55.54 29.58 -23.10
C THR A 395 56.85 28.78 -22.98
N ARG A 396 56.85 27.63 -22.30
CA ARG A 396 58.02 26.72 -22.27
C ARG A 396 58.39 26.17 -23.65
N LEU A 397 57.41 25.88 -24.51
CA LEU A 397 57.65 25.46 -25.89
C LEU A 397 58.20 26.60 -26.76
N GLU A 398 57.69 27.83 -26.63
CA GLU A 398 58.26 29.00 -27.28
C GLU A 398 59.71 29.24 -26.87
N GLU A 399 60.03 29.19 -25.57
CA GLU A 399 61.41 29.34 -25.12
C GLU A 399 62.31 28.20 -25.62
N ALA A 400 61.79 26.96 -25.71
CA ALA A 400 62.54 25.85 -26.28
C ALA A 400 62.82 26.07 -27.77
N GLY A 401 61.83 26.55 -28.53
CA GLY A 401 61.99 26.95 -29.93
C GLY A 401 63.04 28.04 -30.11
N ARG A 402 62.98 29.13 -29.34
CA ARG A 402 63.98 30.22 -29.38
C ARG A 402 65.39 29.72 -29.04
N ARG A 403 65.52 28.82 -28.06
CA ARG A 403 66.81 28.16 -27.74
C ARG A 403 67.30 27.29 -28.89
N GLU A 404 66.42 26.60 -29.61
CA GLU A 404 66.78 25.83 -30.80
C GLU A 404 67.22 26.75 -31.95
N GLU A 405 66.48 27.82 -32.25
CA GLU A 405 66.86 28.83 -33.25
C GLU A 405 68.24 29.43 -32.94
N GLU A 406 68.47 29.84 -31.69
CA GLU A 406 69.78 30.28 -31.20
C GLU A 406 70.90 29.25 -31.43
N TRP A 407 70.62 27.95 -31.22
CA TRP A 407 71.60 26.89 -31.46
C TRP A 407 71.82 26.63 -32.95
N GLN A 408 70.77 26.67 -33.77
CA GLN A 408 70.87 26.56 -35.22
C GLN A 408 71.70 27.71 -35.80
N ASP A 409 71.52 28.94 -35.32
CA ASP A 409 72.31 30.11 -35.76
C ASP A 409 73.77 30.03 -35.31
N LYS A 410 74.05 29.60 -34.06
CA LYS A 410 75.43 29.31 -33.61
C LYS A 410 76.10 28.23 -34.45
N VAL A 411 75.35 27.23 -34.93
CA VAL A 411 75.85 26.20 -35.84
C VAL A 411 76.08 26.75 -37.26
N LYS A 412 75.20 27.61 -37.79
CA LYS A 412 75.42 28.30 -39.08
C LYS A 412 76.69 29.16 -39.02
N GLU A 413 76.83 29.99 -38.00
CA GLU A 413 77.99 30.87 -37.78
C GLU A 413 79.30 30.06 -37.69
N ALA A 414 79.28 28.92 -36.99
CA ALA A 414 80.43 28.01 -36.90
C ALA A 414 80.78 27.34 -38.24
N LEU A 415 79.77 26.97 -39.06
CA LEU A 415 79.98 26.42 -40.40
C LEU A 415 80.51 27.49 -41.37
N GLU A 416 79.99 28.71 -41.31
CA GLU A 416 80.46 29.84 -42.12
C GLU A 416 81.92 30.19 -41.78
N LYS A 417 82.25 30.32 -40.49
CA LYS A 417 83.63 30.51 -40.02
C LYS A 417 84.56 29.37 -40.46
N GLY A 418 84.13 28.11 -40.34
CA GLY A 418 84.90 26.97 -40.83
C GLY A 418 85.17 27.01 -42.33
N ALA A 419 84.18 27.46 -43.11
CA ALA A 419 84.30 27.67 -44.56
C ALA A 419 85.11 28.93 -44.94
N GLU A 420 85.19 29.94 -44.07
CA GLU A 420 86.11 31.08 -44.22
C GLU A 420 87.55 30.65 -43.93
N GLU A 421 87.80 29.98 -42.81
CA GLU A 421 89.13 29.41 -42.52
C GLU A 421 89.62 28.45 -43.62
N GLU A 422 88.76 27.61 -44.19
CA GLU A 422 89.15 26.79 -45.35
C GLU A 422 89.48 27.64 -46.58
N ARG A 423 88.67 28.67 -46.90
CA ARG A 423 88.96 29.58 -48.01
C ARG A 423 90.26 30.35 -47.81
N GLU A 424 90.58 30.78 -46.60
CA GLU A 424 91.88 31.40 -46.26
C GLU A 424 93.03 30.39 -46.39
N ARG A 425 92.89 29.16 -45.86
CA ARG A 425 93.89 28.10 -46.01
C ARG A 425 94.17 27.77 -47.49
N TYR A 426 93.13 27.68 -48.33
CA TYR A 426 93.31 27.49 -49.77
C TYR A 426 93.90 28.73 -50.45
N GLY A 427 93.52 29.95 -50.05
CA GLY A 427 94.08 31.20 -50.59
C GLY A 427 95.57 31.38 -50.31
N VAL A 428 96.03 31.03 -49.11
CA VAL A 428 97.46 30.99 -48.76
C VAL A 428 98.18 29.94 -49.58
N TRP A 429 97.65 28.71 -49.68
CA TRP A 429 98.25 27.65 -50.48
C TRP A 429 98.34 28.01 -51.97
N GLU A 430 97.31 28.65 -52.54
CA GLU A 430 97.35 29.18 -53.90
C GLU A 430 98.41 30.28 -54.07
N ALA A 431 98.59 31.17 -53.08
CA ALA A 431 99.63 32.19 -53.13
C ALA A 431 101.04 31.59 -53.09
N GLU A 432 101.28 30.64 -52.19
CA GLU A 432 102.54 29.87 -52.12
C GLU A 432 102.82 29.13 -53.43
N TYR A 433 101.82 28.44 -53.99
CA TYR A 433 101.96 27.71 -55.25
C TYR A 433 102.19 28.63 -56.46
N ARG A 434 101.50 29.78 -56.53
CA ARG A 434 101.75 30.80 -57.56
C ARG A 434 103.16 31.36 -57.47
N GLU A 435 103.70 31.55 -56.27
CA GLU A 435 105.07 32.03 -56.07
C GLU A 435 106.11 30.95 -56.38
N GLN A 436 105.87 29.68 -56.04
CA GLN A 436 106.68 28.54 -56.53
C GLN A 436 106.72 28.52 -58.08
N VAL A 437 105.57 28.70 -58.74
CA VAL A 437 105.50 28.81 -60.21
C VAL A 437 106.27 30.03 -60.73
N ARG A 438 106.22 31.19 -60.06
CA ARG A 438 107.08 32.35 -60.43
C ARG A 438 108.56 32.01 -60.28
N GLN A 439 108.99 31.38 -59.20
CA GLN A 439 110.38 31.02 -58.94
C GLN A 439 110.90 29.99 -59.95
N HIS A 440 110.08 28.99 -60.30
CA HIS A 440 110.37 28.05 -61.37
C HIS A 440 110.47 28.77 -62.74
N ALA A 441 109.57 29.69 -63.06
CA ALA A 441 109.64 30.47 -64.30
C ALA A 441 110.93 31.31 -64.40
N HIS A 442 111.34 32.01 -63.32
CA HIS A 442 112.61 32.75 -63.31
C HIS A 442 113.82 31.80 -63.43
N THR A 443 113.74 30.61 -62.81
CA THR A 443 114.80 29.59 -62.90
C THR A 443 114.92 29.05 -64.32
N ILE A 444 113.80 28.79 -65.00
CA ILE A 444 113.75 28.36 -66.40
C ILE A 444 114.35 29.43 -67.30
N VAL A 445 113.92 30.69 -67.20
CA VAL A 445 114.49 31.80 -68.01
C VAL A 445 115.99 31.97 -67.75
N ALA A 446 116.45 31.81 -66.50
CA ALA A 446 117.89 31.85 -66.17
C ALA A 446 118.67 30.60 -66.64
N LEU A 447 118.01 29.48 -66.93
CA LEU A 447 118.61 28.31 -67.58
C LEU A 447 118.62 28.45 -69.10
N GLU A 448 117.55 28.96 -69.70
CA GLU A 448 117.45 29.29 -71.13
C GLU A 448 118.51 30.33 -71.53
N GLN A 449 118.67 31.40 -70.76
CA GLN A 449 119.73 32.39 -70.98
C GLN A 449 121.13 31.76 -70.91
N ARG A 450 121.40 30.87 -69.94
CA ARG A 450 122.68 30.14 -69.85
C ARG A 450 122.87 29.16 -71.02
N TRP A 451 121.81 28.52 -71.49
CA TRP A 451 121.85 27.64 -72.66
C TRP A 451 122.14 28.43 -73.94
N VAL A 452 121.49 29.59 -74.15
CA VAL A 452 121.78 30.51 -75.26
C VAL A 452 123.24 30.99 -75.21
N GLN A 453 123.75 31.40 -74.04
CA GLN A 453 125.16 31.80 -73.90
C GLN A 453 126.13 30.65 -74.20
N SER A 454 125.87 29.44 -73.72
CA SER A 454 126.69 28.26 -74.04
C SER A 454 126.60 27.87 -75.51
N ARG A 455 125.45 28.08 -76.16
CA ARG A 455 125.29 27.90 -77.61
C ARG A 455 126.05 28.95 -78.42
N GLN A 456 126.03 30.22 -77.99
CA GLN A 456 126.84 31.28 -78.60
C GLN A 456 128.33 30.95 -78.50
N ARG A 457 128.83 30.56 -77.32
CA ARG A 457 130.22 30.09 -77.16
C ARG A 457 130.56 28.86 -78.00
N ALA A 458 129.60 27.94 -78.18
CA ALA A 458 129.80 26.80 -79.08
C ALA A 458 129.94 27.25 -80.55
N GLN A 459 129.15 28.24 -80.99
CA GLN A 459 129.27 28.82 -82.33
C GLN A 459 130.57 29.61 -82.50
N GLU A 460 130.99 30.39 -81.50
CA GLU A 460 132.30 31.07 -81.48
C GLU A 460 133.44 30.06 -81.65
N VAL A 461 133.40 28.94 -80.92
CA VAL A 461 134.39 27.84 -81.03
C VAL A 461 134.28 27.07 -82.36
N GLU A 462 133.08 26.94 -82.95
CA GLU A 462 132.92 26.37 -84.30
C GLU A 462 133.49 27.29 -85.39
N GLU A 463 133.34 28.62 -85.26
CA GLU A 463 133.94 29.62 -86.15
C GLU A 463 135.47 29.65 -86.00
N GLU A 464 136.01 29.65 -84.78
CA GLU A 464 137.44 29.46 -84.51
C GLU A 464 137.97 28.16 -85.13
N ARG A 465 137.22 27.06 -85.00
CA ARG A 465 137.57 25.75 -85.55
C ARG A 465 137.59 25.76 -87.09
N GLU A 466 136.64 26.41 -87.75
CA GLU A 466 136.66 26.54 -89.22
C GLU A 466 137.78 27.48 -89.71
N VAL A 467 138.13 28.53 -88.95
CA VAL A 467 139.34 29.34 -89.21
C VAL A 467 140.61 28.49 -89.08
N LEU A 468 140.73 27.67 -88.04
CA LEU A 468 141.84 26.73 -87.85
C LEU A 468 141.89 25.66 -88.95
N ILE A 469 140.75 25.17 -89.44
CA ILE A 469 140.68 24.26 -90.60
C ILE A 469 141.11 24.97 -91.90
N GLY A 470 140.80 26.26 -92.06
CA GLY A 470 141.32 27.08 -93.14
C GLY A 470 142.85 27.22 -93.09
N GLN A 471 143.42 27.41 -91.89
CA GLN A 471 144.87 27.48 -91.68
C GLN A 471 145.55 26.12 -91.91
N LEU A 472 144.97 25.01 -91.44
CA LEU A 472 145.46 23.66 -91.70
C LEU A 472 145.47 23.36 -93.21
N ARG A 473 144.38 23.66 -93.92
CA ARG A 473 144.29 23.44 -95.38
C ARG A 473 145.29 24.28 -96.18
N ALA A 474 145.73 25.42 -95.64
CA ALA A 474 146.80 26.23 -96.22
C ALA A 474 148.21 25.67 -95.93
N LEU A 475 148.41 24.96 -94.81
CA LEU A 475 149.66 24.30 -94.44
C LEU A 475 149.83 22.92 -95.09
N GLU A 476 148.74 22.16 -95.25
CA GLU A 476 148.71 20.85 -95.92
C GLU A 476 149.20 20.94 -97.36
N GLY A 477 148.87 22.04 -98.07
CA GLY A 477 149.38 22.32 -99.42
C GLY A 477 150.90 22.60 -99.52
N SER A 478 151.64 22.57 -98.40
CA SER A 478 153.07 22.86 -98.33
C SER A 478 153.92 21.74 -97.69
N LEU A 479 153.34 20.58 -97.36
CA LEU A 479 154.04 19.50 -96.63
C LEU A 479 153.92 18.11 -97.29
N GLU A 480 153.85 18.07 -98.62
CA GLU A 480 153.77 16.83 -99.41
C GLU A 480 155.14 16.09 -99.50
N SER A 481 155.79 15.81 -98.35
CA SER A 481 157.04 15.04 -98.29
C SER A 481 157.21 14.17 -97.03
N SER A 482 157.14 12.83 -97.23
CA SER A 482 157.70 11.74 -96.38
C SER A 482 157.22 11.51 -94.91
N ARG A 483 156.12 10.74 -94.75
CA ARG A 483 155.99 9.34 -94.20
C ARG A 483 157.19 8.68 -93.41
N PRO A 484 157.04 7.51 -92.68
CA PRO A 484 155.88 6.83 -92.00
C PRO A 484 156.16 5.89 -90.73
N VAL A 485 155.10 5.21 -90.18
CA VAL A 485 154.99 3.71 -89.84
C VAL A 485 155.15 3.04 -88.42
N ARG A 486 154.16 2.16 -88.03
CA ARG A 486 154.10 0.96 -87.09
C ARG A 486 154.31 1.10 -85.55
N SER A 487 154.01 0.12 -84.63
CA SER A 487 153.49 -1.29 -84.70
C SER A 487 152.51 -1.77 -83.56
N THR A 488 152.58 -3.02 -83.04
CA THR A 488 151.40 -3.92 -82.75
C THR A 488 151.57 -5.20 -81.83
N SER A 489 150.47 -5.74 -81.24
CA SER A 489 150.11 -7.20 -80.95
C SER A 489 150.25 -7.85 -79.49
N PRO A 490 149.93 -9.16 -79.15
CA PRO A 490 148.88 -9.53 -78.12
C PRO A 490 149.03 -10.81 -77.18
N LEU A 491 147.94 -11.20 -76.44
CA LEU A 491 147.40 -12.59 -76.08
C LEU A 491 147.50 -13.30 -74.67
N GLU A 492 146.33 -13.79 -74.13
CA GLU A 492 145.98 -14.97 -73.24
C GLU A 492 146.50 -15.15 -71.76
N THR A 493 146.06 -16.06 -70.83
CA THR A 493 145.14 -17.27 -70.77
C THR A 493 144.49 -17.64 -69.36
N GLN A 494 143.32 -18.34 -69.34
CA GLN A 494 142.64 -19.31 -68.41
C GLN A 494 142.88 -19.55 -66.87
N THR A 495 141.78 -19.70 -66.06
CA THR A 495 141.55 -20.78 -65.01
C THR A 495 140.03 -20.96 -64.63
N LYS A 496 139.64 -21.73 -63.58
CA LYS A 496 138.26 -22.30 -63.33
C LYS A 496 137.69 -22.13 -61.89
N GLN A 497 136.37 -22.43 -61.77
CA GLN A 497 135.51 -22.67 -60.57
C GLN A 497 134.99 -21.44 -59.76
N ALA A 498 133.67 -21.19 -59.84
CA ALA A 498 132.93 -20.22 -58.99
C ALA A 498 131.36 -20.29 -58.99
N PRO A 499 130.61 -20.71 -60.05
CA PRO A 499 129.24 -20.22 -60.24
C PRO A 499 128.10 -21.00 -59.55
N GLU A 500 128.30 -22.28 -59.21
CA GLU A 500 127.18 -23.17 -58.82
C GLU A 500 126.73 -22.98 -57.36
N VAL A 501 127.66 -22.64 -56.47
CA VAL A 501 127.35 -22.30 -55.07
C VAL A 501 126.51 -21.02 -54.99
N ALA A 502 126.87 -19.99 -55.77
CA ALA A 502 126.13 -18.72 -55.81
C ALA A 502 124.67 -18.89 -56.26
N ALA A 503 124.37 -19.85 -57.14
CA ALA A 503 123.01 -20.17 -57.56
C ALA A 503 122.19 -20.81 -56.41
N LEU A 504 122.79 -21.72 -55.65
CA LEU A 504 122.17 -22.35 -54.48
C LEU A 504 122.01 -21.35 -53.31
N GLU A 505 122.98 -20.47 -53.10
CA GLU A 505 122.86 -19.34 -52.15
C GLU A 505 121.70 -18.42 -52.55
N GLY A 506 121.54 -18.11 -53.84
CA GLY A 506 120.38 -17.38 -54.37
C GLY A 506 119.04 -18.03 -53.99
N ILE A 507 118.90 -19.34 -54.23
CA ILE A 507 117.68 -20.10 -53.88
C ILE A 507 117.46 -20.16 -52.36
N ILE A 508 118.52 -20.26 -51.56
CA ILE A 508 118.43 -20.20 -50.09
C ILE A 508 118.00 -18.78 -49.64
N THR A 509 118.41 -17.72 -50.32
CA THR A 509 117.93 -16.36 -50.02
C THR A 509 116.48 -16.14 -50.43
N SER A 510 116.00 -16.69 -51.55
CA SER A 510 114.58 -16.60 -51.92
C SER A 510 113.71 -17.37 -50.94
N LEU A 511 114.04 -18.63 -50.61
CA LEU A 511 113.27 -19.43 -49.64
C LEU A 511 113.26 -18.81 -48.23
N ARG A 512 114.30 -18.06 -47.85
CA ARG A 512 114.31 -17.26 -46.61
C ARG A 512 113.43 -16.02 -46.70
N ALA A 513 113.35 -15.37 -47.86
CA ALA A 513 112.43 -14.26 -48.10
C ALA A 513 110.96 -14.73 -48.12
N ASP A 514 110.67 -15.85 -48.80
CA ASP A 514 109.35 -16.48 -48.86
C ASP A 514 108.89 -16.93 -47.46
N LEU A 515 109.79 -17.51 -46.65
CA LEU A 515 109.51 -17.86 -45.27
C LEU A 515 109.27 -16.62 -44.40
N ALA A 516 110.04 -15.54 -44.57
CA ALA A 516 109.84 -14.28 -43.84
C ALA A 516 108.52 -13.60 -44.25
N GLN A 517 108.14 -13.66 -45.53
CA GLN A 517 106.84 -13.18 -46.00
C GLN A 517 105.70 -14.03 -45.42
N SER A 518 105.80 -15.36 -45.45
CA SER A 518 104.79 -16.25 -44.87
C SER A 518 104.65 -16.05 -43.34
N GLN A 519 105.76 -15.80 -42.64
CA GLN A 519 105.74 -15.43 -41.22
C GLN A 519 105.06 -14.06 -41.00
N LEU A 520 105.35 -13.05 -41.83
CA LEU A 520 104.70 -11.74 -41.77
C LEU A 520 103.19 -11.82 -42.06
N GLU A 521 102.80 -12.60 -43.06
CA GLU A 521 101.40 -12.89 -43.38
C GLU A 521 100.71 -13.59 -42.20
N THR A 522 101.33 -14.61 -41.61
CA THR A 522 100.83 -15.31 -40.41
C THR A 522 100.70 -14.36 -39.22
N CYS A 523 101.66 -13.45 -39.00
CA CYS A 523 101.55 -12.40 -37.99
C CYS A 523 100.36 -11.48 -38.26
N SER A 524 100.19 -11.00 -39.50
CA SER A 524 99.05 -10.13 -39.85
C SER A 524 97.68 -10.81 -39.71
N GLN A 525 97.61 -12.12 -39.96
CA GLN A 525 96.41 -12.93 -39.70
C GLN A 525 96.18 -13.10 -38.20
N GLY A 526 97.25 -13.25 -37.41
CA GLY A 526 97.20 -13.22 -35.94
C GLY A 526 96.67 -11.89 -35.39
N ASP A 527 97.19 -10.76 -35.88
CA ASP A 527 96.72 -9.42 -35.53
C ASP A 527 95.24 -9.22 -35.91
N LEU A 528 94.82 -9.71 -37.08
CA LEU A 528 93.41 -9.69 -37.50
C LEU A 528 92.52 -10.55 -36.59
N ILE A 529 92.96 -11.76 -36.20
CA ILE A 529 92.24 -12.62 -35.26
C ILE A 529 92.13 -11.94 -33.89
N VAL A 530 93.19 -11.29 -33.40
CA VAL A 530 93.19 -10.54 -32.14
C VAL A 530 92.29 -9.30 -32.22
N ALA A 531 92.24 -8.60 -33.36
CA ALA A 531 91.31 -7.50 -33.60
C ALA A 531 89.85 -7.98 -33.58
N LEU A 532 89.51 -9.00 -34.38
CA LEU A 532 88.17 -9.60 -34.41
C LEU A 532 87.75 -10.17 -33.05
N SER A 533 88.68 -10.71 -32.26
CA SER A 533 88.43 -11.17 -30.90
C SER A 533 88.11 -10.03 -29.93
N ARG A 534 88.75 -8.85 -30.09
CA ARG A 534 88.39 -7.64 -29.34
C ARG A 534 87.05 -7.08 -29.78
N ASP A 535 86.75 -7.07 -31.07
CA ASP A 535 85.46 -6.60 -31.60
C ASP A 535 84.30 -7.48 -31.13
N LEU A 536 84.49 -8.81 -31.09
CA LEU A 536 83.55 -9.76 -30.48
C LEU A 536 83.40 -9.54 -28.97
N ALA A 537 84.49 -9.34 -28.23
CA ALA A 537 84.42 -9.04 -26.80
C ALA A 537 83.66 -7.72 -26.53
N ALA A 538 83.91 -6.68 -27.33
CA ALA A 538 83.20 -5.40 -27.23
C ALA A 538 81.73 -5.49 -27.69
N ALA A 539 81.41 -6.36 -28.66
CA ALA A 539 80.02 -6.66 -29.02
C ALA A 539 79.28 -7.39 -27.87
N ASN A 540 79.90 -8.42 -27.28
CA ASN A 540 79.33 -9.16 -26.16
C ASN A 540 79.16 -8.28 -24.91
N ALA A 541 80.11 -7.37 -24.63
CA ALA A 541 79.97 -6.38 -23.57
C ALA A 541 78.71 -5.52 -23.79
N ARG A 542 78.60 -4.84 -24.94
CA ARG A 542 77.42 -4.01 -25.28
C ARG A 542 76.10 -4.78 -25.24
N ILE A 543 76.08 -6.04 -25.66
CA ILE A 543 74.88 -6.90 -25.56
C ILE A 543 74.54 -7.20 -24.09
N THR A 544 75.56 -7.42 -23.24
CA THR A 544 75.38 -7.61 -21.79
C THR A 544 74.86 -6.33 -21.14
N ASP A 545 75.44 -5.17 -21.48
CA ASP A 545 75.03 -3.86 -20.98
C ASP A 545 73.56 -3.55 -21.36
N MET A 546 73.20 -3.68 -22.64
CA MET A 546 71.80 -3.52 -23.11
C MET A 546 70.84 -4.53 -22.46
N THR A 547 71.29 -5.75 -22.16
CA THR A 547 70.46 -6.75 -21.46
C THR A 547 70.24 -6.33 -20.00
N GLY A 548 71.26 -5.75 -19.35
CA GLY A 548 71.16 -5.13 -18.03
C GLY A 548 70.19 -3.95 -18.04
N GLU A 549 70.38 -3.00 -18.95
CA GLU A 549 69.51 -1.82 -19.11
C GLU A 549 68.04 -2.19 -19.36
N LEU A 550 67.76 -3.16 -20.25
CA LEU A 550 66.39 -3.66 -20.48
C LEU A 550 65.80 -4.32 -19.23
N SER A 551 66.60 -5.04 -18.45
CA SER A 551 66.14 -5.65 -17.20
C SER A 551 65.87 -4.63 -16.09
N GLU A 552 66.66 -3.55 -16.01
CA GLU A 552 66.46 -2.44 -15.08
C GLU A 552 65.28 -1.55 -15.51
N GLN A 553 65.05 -1.34 -16.81
CA GLN A 553 63.83 -0.69 -17.32
C GLN A 553 62.57 -1.47 -16.94
N GLN A 554 62.53 -2.79 -17.19
CA GLN A 554 61.41 -3.65 -16.79
C GLN A 554 61.21 -3.66 -15.26
N LYS A 555 62.30 -3.62 -14.48
CA LYS A 555 62.25 -3.50 -13.02
C LYS A 555 61.68 -2.16 -12.57
N LEU A 556 62.07 -1.04 -13.19
CA LEU A 556 61.52 0.29 -12.91
C LEU A 556 60.03 0.40 -13.27
N GLU A 557 59.61 -0.15 -14.42
CA GLU A 557 58.18 -0.25 -14.78
C GLU A 557 57.39 -1.07 -13.75
N LEU A 558 57.95 -2.22 -13.31
CA LEU A 558 57.34 -3.03 -12.26
C LEU A 558 57.34 -2.33 -10.88
N GLU A 559 58.29 -1.46 -10.59
CA GLU A 559 58.33 -0.65 -9.36
C GLU A 559 57.31 0.50 -9.41
N GLN A 560 57.14 1.16 -10.56
CA GLN A 560 56.08 2.15 -10.79
C GLN A 560 54.68 1.52 -10.68
N LEU A 561 54.46 0.35 -11.31
CA LEU A 561 53.20 -0.37 -11.22
C LEU A 561 52.91 -0.85 -9.78
N LYS A 562 53.93 -1.29 -9.02
CA LYS A 562 53.77 -1.60 -7.58
C LYS A 562 53.40 -0.36 -6.77
N ALA A 563 54.02 0.79 -7.02
CA ALA A 563 53.67 2.05 -6.35
C ALA A 563 52.21 2.43 -6.62
N LEU A 564 51.79 2.42 -7.89
CA LEU A 564 50.41 2.72 -8.29
C LEU A 564 49.39 1.75 -7.67
N VAL A 565 49.71 0.46 -7.56
CA VAL A 565 48.86 -0.53 -6.87
C VAL A 565 48.83 -0.29 -5.35
N VAL A 566 49.91 0.18 -4.73
CA VAL A 566 49.92 0.60 -3.31
C VAL A 566 49.05 1.85 -3.13
N ASP A 567 49.17 2.85 -3.98
CA ASP A 567 48.35 4.07 -3.91
C ASP A 567 46.86 3.77 -4.13
N GLN A 568 46.51 2.93 -5.11
CA GLN A 568 45.14 2.44 -5.30
C GLN A 568 44.64 1.67 -4.06
N ARG A 569 45.48 0.86 -3.42
CA ARG A 569 45.13 0.14 -2.18
C ARG A 569 44.93 1.08 -1.00
N VAL A 570 45.69 2.18 -0.91
CA VAL A 570 45.50 3.24 0.09
C VAL A 570 44.20 4.01 -0.20
N GLN A 571 43.94 4.39 -1.45
CA GLN A 571 42.67 5.04 -1.82
C GLN A 571 41.48 4.15 -1.47
N LEU A 572 41.50 2.87 -1.86
CA LEU A 572 40.47 1.90 -1.50
C LEU A 572 40.31 1.75 0.02
N SER A 573 41.40 1.70 0.80
CA SER A 573 41.28 1.62 2.27
C SER A 573 40.68 2.88 2.89
N THR A 574 41.01 4.08 2.39
CA THR A 574 40.36 5.33 2.85
C THR A 574 38.89 5.41 2.43
N LEU A 575 38.51 4.88 1.27
CA LEU A 575 37.11 4.78 0.86
C LEU A 575 36.35 3.75 1.70
N THR A 576 36.94 2.60 2.01
CA THR A 576 36.37 1.62 2.95
C THR A 576 36.23 2.22 4.37
N GLN A 577 37.18 3.03 4.83
CA GLN A 577 37.09 3.73 6.12
C GLN A 577 35.99 4.79 6.11
N LYS A 578 35.84 5.57 5.02
CA LYS A 578 34.71 6.51 4.85
C LYS A 578 33.36 5.78 4.85
N LEU A 579 33.25 4.67 4.12
CA LEU A 579 32.04 3.84 4.10
C LEU A 579 31.74 3.23 5.47
N MET A 580 32.76 2.81 6.23
CA MET A 580 32.59 2.34 7.62
C MET A 580 32.06 3.44 8.54
N LEU A 581 32.60 4.66 8.45
CA LEU A 581 32.11 5.82 9.21
C LEU A 581 30.68 6.22 8.81
N MET A 582 30.34 6.12 7.52
CA MET A 582 28.96 6.33 7.04
C MET A 582 28.01 5.24 7.52
N SER A 583 28.43 3.96 7.54
CA SER A 583 27.64 2.86 8.11
C SER A 583 27.36 3.09 9.58
N GLN A 584 28.40 3.43 10.37
CA GLN A 584 28.25 3.76 11.79
C GLN A 584 27.33 4.95 12.03
N LEU A 585 27.36 5.98 11.17
CA LEU A 585 26.44 7.11 11.26
C LEU A 585 24.99 6.72 10.93
N VAL A 586 24.78 5.87 9.91
CA VAL A 586 23.46 5.33 9.55
C VAL A 586 22.92 4.41 10.65
N GLU A 587 23.76 3.58 11.26
CA GLU A 587 23.43 2.73 12.41
C GLU A 587 23.03 3.58 13.62
N GLN A 588 23.82 4.62 13.96
CA GLN A 588 23.48 5.58 15.02
C GLN A 588 22.15 6.30 14.76
N LYS A 589 21.89 6.72 13.51
CA LYS A 589 20.60 7.34 13.15
C LYS A 589 19.44 6.34 13.14
N GLY A 590 19.69 5.07 12.80
CA GLY A 590 18.73 3.99 12.99
C GLY A 590 18.36 3.79 14.46
N GLU A 591 19.35 3.74 15.35
CA GLU A 591 19.12 3.68 16.80
C GLU A 591 18.36 4.90 17.34
N GLU A 592 18.71 6.12 16.92
CA GLU A 592 17.97 7.34 17.30
C GLU A 592 16.51 7.27 16.83
N LEU A 593 16.25 6.78 15.62
CA LEU A 593 14.90 6.64 15.08
C LEU A 593 14.08 5.56 15.79
N GLU A 594 14.66 4.42 16.18
CA GLU A 594 13.96 3.42 17.02
C GLU A 594 13.71 3.95 18.43
N LYS A 595 14.66 4.68 19.06
CA LYS A 595 14.45 5.33 20.37
C LYS A 595 13.28 6.31 20.32
N VAL A 596 13.23 7.18 19.31
CA VAL A 596 12.10 8.12 19.07
C VAL A 596 10.80 7.37 18.76
N ARG A 597 10.85 6.23 18.05
CA ARG A 597 9.67 5.39 17.77
C ARG A 597 9.13 4.73 19.04
N ASP A 598 9.98 4.26 19.94
CA ASP A 598 9.58 3.65 21.21
C ASP A 598 9.10 4.69 22.22
N GLU A 599 9.69 5.90 22.25
CA GLU A 599 9.12 7.05 22.98
C GLU A 599 7.73 7.41 22.44
N LEU A 600 7.53 7.41 21.12
CA LEU A 600 6.23 7.65 20.49
C LEU A 600 5.21 6.55 20.84
N ARG A 601 5.60 5.27 20.78
CA ARG A 601 4.76 4.13 21.21
C ARG A 601 4.37 4.26 22.68
N LEU A 602 5.31 4.62 23.56
CA LEU A 602 5.04 4.83 24.98
C LEU A 602 4.06 5.99 25.20
N CYS A 603 4.23 7.11 24.47
CA CYS A 603 3.32 8.24 24.49
C CYS A 603 1.91 7.89 23.96
N GLN A 604 1.79 7.06 22.92
CA GLN A 604 0.51 6.56 22.42
C GLN A 604 -0.19 5.67 23.45
N VAL A 605 0.54 4.74 24.07
CA VAL A 605 0.03 3.87 25.14
C VAL A 605 -0.42 4.67 26.36
N ASP A 606 0.31 5.73 26.74
CA ASP A 606 -0.07 6.62 27.83
C ASP A 606 -1.25 7.54 27.46
N LEU A 607 -1.38 7.96 26.20
CA LEU A 607 -2.58 8.64 25.70
C LEU A 607 -3.80 7.73 25.77
N GLU A 608 -3.67 6.46 25.36
CA GLU A 608 -4.72 5.45 25.51
C GLU A 608 -5.13 5.24 26.96
N LYS A 609 -4.18 5.06 27.90
CA LYS A 609 -4.49 4.96 29.35
C LYS A 609 -5.29 6.19 29.81
N ARG A 610 -4.87 7.40 29.41
CA ARG A 610 -5.57 8.66 29.76
C ARG A 610 -6.95 8.76 29.10
N LEU A 611 -7.19 8.13 27.94
CA LEU A 611 -8.49 8.06 27.29
C LEU A 611 -9.40 7.01 27.94
N ARG A 612 -8.88 5.84 28.35
CA ARG A 612 -9.62 4.82 29.10
C ARG A 612 -10.04 5.35 30.47
N ALA A 613 -9.12 5.94 31.24
CA ALA A 613 -9.43 6.60 32.51
C ALA A 613 -10.46 7.74 32.37
N LYS A 614 -10.50 8.45 31.23
CA LYS A 614 -11.54 9.46 30.92
C LYS A 614 -12.91 8.84 30.58
N ARG A 615 -12.96 7.63 30.02
CA ARG A 615 -14.20 6.87 29.80
C ARG A 615 -14.74 6.33 31.13
N GLU A 616 -13.88 5.69 31.92
CA GLU A 616 -14.19 5.19 33.27
C GLU A 616 -14.71 6.32 34.18
N MET A 617 -14.04 7.49 34.20
CA MET A 617 -14.49 8.70 34.92
C MET A 617 -15.80 9.32 34.39
N LYS A 618 -16.25 8.92 33.19
CA LYS A 618 -17.52 9.35 32.60
C LYS A 618 -18.64 8.35 32.90
N GLU A 619 -18.33 7.06 32.88
CA GLU A 619 -19.23 5.96 33.26
C GLU A 619 -19.53 5.97 34.77
N GLN A 620 -18.53 6.28 35.61
CA GLN A 620 -18.72 6.51 37.04
C GLN A 620 -19.58 7.75 37.36
N ARG A 621 -19.81 8.64 36.38
CA ARG A 621 -20.74 9.79 36.49
C ARG A 621 -22.15 9.49 36.00
N THR A 622 -22.41 8.30 35.46
CA THR A 622 -23.74 7.90 34.94
C THR A 622 -24.50 6.93 35.85
N ASN A 623 -24.00 6.61 37.05
CA ASN A 623 -24.74 5.89 38.09
C ASN A 623 -25.21 6.86 39.20
N PRO A 624 -26.51 7.20 39.29
CA PRO A 624 -27.05 8.07 40.33
C PRO A 624 -27.81 7.28 41.41
N GLU A 625 -27.11 6.66 42.38
CA GLU A 625 -27.79 6.10 43.56
C GLU A 625 -26.90 6.11 44.82
N GLN A 626 -27.56 6.07 45.99
CA GLN A 626 -26.97 6.04 47.35
C GLN A 626 -26.33 7.34 47.87
N THR A 627 -27.24 8.26 48.25
CA THR A 627 -27.16 9.23 49.35
C THR A 627 -26.03 9.12 50.39
N GLN A 628 -25.43 10.26 50.77
CA GLN A 628 -25.76 11.00 52.02
C GLN A 628 -25.05 12.38 52.11
N PRO A 629 -25.63 13.40 52.80
CA PRO A 629 -25.01 14.71 53.00
C PRO A 629 -24.34 14.86 54.40
N VAL A 630 -23.13 15.44 54.47
CA VAL A 630 -22.46 15.79 55.74
C VAL A 630 -21.78 17.16 55.66
N HIS A 631 -21.92 17.96 56.73
CA HIS A 631 -21.35 19.30 56.89
C HIS A 631 -19.86 19.29 57.26
N TYR A 632 -19.08 20.20 56.65
CA TYR A 632 -17.92 20.88 57.27
C TYR A 632 -17.73 22.24 56.57
N SER A 633 -17.99 23.38 57.21
CA SER A 633 -17.28 23.99 58.35
C SER A 633 -15.91 24.55 57.95
N VAL A 634 -15.89 25.87 57.69
CA VAL A 634 -14.68 26.71 57.53
C VAL A 634 -14.26 27.26 58.91
N VAL A 635 -13.05 27.83 59.01
CA VAL A 635 -12.39 28.48 60.17
C VAL A 635 -11.45 27.55 60.95
N THR A 636 -10.23 27.93 61.40
CA THR A 636 -9.18 28.93 61.02
C THR A 636 -7.96 28.59 61.91
N CYS A 637 -6.70 28.84 61.47
CA CYS A 637 -5.60 29.46 62.27
C CYS A 637 -4.19 29.21 61.69
N ILE A 638 -3.56 30.33 61.31
CA ILE A 638 -2.10 30.57 61.23
C ILE A 638 -1.65 31.14 62.62
N PRO A 639 -0.41 31.61 62.92
CA PRO A 639 0.87 31.73 62.18
C PRO A 639 2.03 31.12 63.04
N PRO A 640 3.23 31.73 63.31
CA PRO A 640 4.08 32.70 62.60
C PRO A 640 5.57 32.23 62.44
N HIS A 641 6.40 32.79 61.56
CA HIS A 641 7.22 34.03 61.66
C HIS A 641 8.18 34.04 60.43
N THR A 642 8.80 35.11 59.90
CA THR A 642 8.85 36.57 60.19
C THR A 642 9.33 37.33 58.94
N LYS A 643 8.77 38.53 58.68
CA LYS A 643 9.41 39.83 58.30
C LYS A 643 10.44 39.91 57.14
N ASP A 644 10.56 41.02 56.38
CA ASP A 644 9.99 42.38 56.54
C ASP A 644 9.74 43.11 55.19
N MET A 645 8.99 44.23 55.26
CA MET A 645 8.71 45.34 54.29
C MET A 645 8.79 45.10 52.76
N ALA A 646 7.80 45.39 51.88
CA ALA A 646 6.63 46.30 51.83
C ALA A 646 6.85 47.71 51.23
N THR A 647 6.34 47.91 49.99
CA THR A 647 5.84 49.18 49.43
C THR A 647 4.67 48.88 48.49
N VAL A 648 3.70 49.81 48.35
CA VAL A 648 2.40 49.58 47.68
C VAL A 648 2.23 50.45 46.44
N THR A 649 1.90 49.84 45.30
CA THR A 649 1.27 50.48 44.13
C THR A 649 0.24 49.54 43.46
N ALA A 650 -0.75 50.14 42.82
CA ALA A 650 -2.03 49.55 42.39
C ALA A 650 -2.00 48.20 41.63
N PRO A 651 -3.04 47.34 41.75
CA PRO A 651 -3.14 46.02 41.12
C PRO A 651 -3.50 46.07 39.61
N GLY A 652 -2.95 47.03 38.85
CA GLY A 652 -3.18 47.18 37.41
C GLY A 652 -2.10 46.54 36.52
N GLU A 653 -0.86 46.44 37.00
CA GLU A 653 0.29 46.10 36.14
C GLU A 653 0.88 44.70 36.35
N LEU A 654 0.51 44.00 37.44
CA LEU A 654 1.05 42.66 37.73
C LEU A 654 0.74 41.63 36.63
N ALA A 655 -0.38 41.78 35.93
CA ALA A 655 -0.73 40.97 34.74
C ALA A 655 0.20 41.20 33.53
N LYS A 656 0.83 42.39 33.42
CA LYS A 656 1.82 42.74 32.38
C LYS A 656 3.26 42.46 32.82
N GLN A 657 3.52 42.37 34.13
CA GLN A 657 4.80 41.94 34.67
C GLN A 657 4.95 40.41 34.60
N GLY A 658 3.89 39.66 34.92
CA GLY A 658 3.89 38.19 34.92
C GLY A 658 4.19 37.55 33.56
N SER A 659 3.84 38.21 32.45
CA SER A 659 4.19 37.77 31.09
C SER A 659 5.64 38.07 30.71
N LYS A 660 6.29 39.08 31.30
CA LYS A 660 7.72 39.36 31.12
C LYS A 660 8.60 38.41 31.94
N CYS A 661 8.21 38.12 33.18
CA CYS A 661 9.03 37.32 34.11
C CYS A 661 9.21 35.83 33.75
N ARG A 662 8.56 35.32 32.68
CA ARG A 662 8.86 33.98 32.14
C ARG A 662 10.12 33.92 31.25
N GLY A 663 10.58 35.04 30.70
CA GLY A 663 11.79 35.09 29.86
C GLY A 663 13.07 35.23 30.68
N TYR A 664 13.14 36.26 31.54
CA TYR A 664 14.39 36.70 32.18
C TYR A 664 15.18 35.61 32.90
N ARG A 665 14.54 34.68 33.61
CA ARG A 665 15.28 33.57 34.27
C ARG A 665 15.93 32.58 33.31
N HIS A 666 15.36 32.38 32.12
CA HIS A 666 16.01 31.58 31.08
C HIS A 666 17.10 32.39 30.37
N GLU A 667 16.87 33.68 30.12
CA GLU A 667 17.89 34.59 29.57
C GLU A 667 19.13 34.68 30.48
N GLU A 668 18.92 34.85 31.80
CA GLU A 668 19.96 34.85 32.85
C GLU A 668 20.74 33.54 32.89
N VAL A 669 20.07 32.38 32.82
CA VAL A 669 20.73 31.06 32.79
C VAL A 669 21.50 30.83 31.49
N ILE A 670 20.93 31.21 30.35
CA ILE A 670 21.60 31.13 29.03
C ILE A 670 22.83 32.04 29.01
N GLN A 671 22.73 33.25 29.59
CA GLN A 671 23.85 34.18 29.71
C GLN A 671 24.95 33.61 30.60
N HIS A 672 24.61 33.08 31.79
CA HIS A 672 25.57 32.41 32.67
C HIS A 672 26.24 31.20 32.02
N GLN A 673 25.51 30.43 31.21
CA GLN A 673 26.05 29.31 30.44
C GLN A 673 26.99 29.78 29.33
N ARG A 674 26.65 30.86 28.61
CA ARG A 674 27.52 31.48 27.59
C ARG A 674 28.82 32.01 28.20
N GLU A 675 28.75 32.62 29.39
CA GLU A 675 29.90 33.16 30.12
C GLU A 675 30.79 32.03 30.69
N ALA A 676 30.21 30.97 31.25
CA ALA A 676 30.98 29.78 31.65
C ALA A 676 31.67 29.10 30.45
N LEU A 677 30.99 29.01 29.30
CA LEU A 677 31.57 28.48 28.06
C LEU A 677 32.65 29.38 27.47
N SER A 678 32.56 30.71 27.62
CA SER A 678 33.62 31.62 27.16
C SER A 678 34.85 31.55 28.08
N GLU A 679 34.67 31.41 29.41
CA GLU A 679 35.78 31.17 30.34
C GLU A 679 36.46 29.81 30.06
N MET A 680 35.69 28.75 29.81
CA MET A 680 36.24 27.44 29.42
C MET A 680 37.06 27.54 28.13
N ARG A 681 36.57 28.22 27.10
CA ARG A 681 37.31 28.44 25.84
C ARG A 681 38.57 29.27 26.05
N ALA A 682 38.53 30.30 26.90
CA ALA A 682 39.70 31.09 27.26
C ALA A 682 40.76 30.25 28.01
N ARG A 683 40.34 29.37 28.93
CA ARG A 683 41.25 28.41 29.60
C ARG A 683 41.85 27.40 28.63
N ILE A 684 41.06 26.87 27.69
CA ILE A 684 41.55 25.94 26.66
C ILE A 684 42.59 26.64 25.76
N GLY A 685 42.28 27.83 25.23
CA GLY A 685 43.23 28.59 24.40
C GLY A 685 44.51 29.00 25.15
N ALA A 686 44.43 29.23 26.47
CA ALA A 686 45.61 29.46 27.31
C ALA A 686 46.45 28.18 27.52
N LEU A 687 45.82 27.01 27.65
CA LEU A 687 46.51 25.71 27.74
C LEU A 687 47.17 25.34 26.40
N GLU A 688 46.47 25.53 25.28
CA GLU A 688 46.98 25.31 23.92
C GLU A 688 48.24 26.16 23.64
N GLN A 689 48.26 27.43 24.07
CA GLN A 689 49.44 28.30 23.97
C GLN A 689 50.64 27.83 24.82
N THR A 690 50.44 26.92 25.78
CA THR A 690 51.51 26.36 26.62
C THR A 690 51.99 24.97 26.19
N TRP A 691 51.44 24.38 25.12
CA TRP A 691 51.72 23.00 24.73
C TRP A 691 52.79 22.87 23.63
N PRO A 692 53.98 22.28 23.91
CA PRO A 692 55.06 22.18 22.93
C PRO A 692 54.88 20.96 21.99
N LEU A 693 54.22 21.14 20.85
CA LEU A 693 54.10 20.09 19.83
C LEU A 693 55.46 19.75 19.19
N LYS A 694 55.98 18.55 19.49
CA LYS A 694 56.97 17.86 18.65
C LYS A 694 56.26 16.87 17.73
N CYS A 695 55.89 17.31 16.54
CA CYS A 695 55.39 16.41 15.50
C CYS A 695 56.52 15.48 15.03
N PHE A 696 56.34 14.17 15.15
CA PHE A 696 57.23 13.18 14.54
C PHE A 696 56.95 13.07 13.04
N THR A 697 57.94 13.40 12.22
CA THR A 697 57.96 13.09 10.79
C THR A 697 59.20 12.28 10.44
N GLN A 698 59.02 11.00 10.11
CA GLN A 698 59.60 10.36 8.92
C GLN A 698 59.28 8.86 8.85
N GLN A 699 59.15 8.35 7.62
CA GLN A 699 59.22 6.92 7.32
C GLN A 699 60.69 6.48 7.29
N GLY A 700 60.99 5.24 7.70
CA GLY A 700 62.36 4.70 7.59
C GLY A 700 62.54 3.35 8.29
N ALA A 701 62.65 2.27 7.50
CA ALA A 701 62.90 0.90 7.97
C ALA A 701 64.42 0.57 7.89
N PRO A 702 64.94 -0.57 8.42
CA PRO A 702 65.94 -0.45 9.48
C PRO A 702 67.22 -1.31 9.34
N LYS A 703 68.04 -1.26 10.41
CA LYS A 703 69.08 -2.23 10.91
C LYS A 703 70.56 -2.06 10.49
N LYS A 704 71.39 -2.19 11.53
CA LYS A 704 72.87 -2.35 11.58
C LYS A 704 73.65 -1.05 11.30
N GLN A 705 74.85 -0.80 11.86
CA GLN A 705 75.76 -1.69 12.61
C GLN A 705 76.53 -0.96 13.76
N ALA A 706 77.17 -1.74 14.62
CA ALA A 706 78.04 -1.43 15.78
C ALA A 706 78.74 -0.04 15.91
N GLY A 707 78.92 0.41 17.17
CA GLY A 707 79.80 1.55 17.54
C GLY A 707 80.01 1.64 19.06
N ASN A 708 81.26 1.74 19.50
CA ASN A 708 81.69 1.62 20.91
C ASN A 708 81.73 2.97 21.68
N GLU A 709 81.83 2.85 23.02
CA GLU A 709 82.59 3.73 23.95
C GLU A 709 82.07 5.11 24.41
N ALA A 710 81.75 5.15 25.72
CA ALA A 710 82.36 6.02 26.75
C ALA A 710 82.47 7.55 26.52
N GLY A 711 81.48 8.30 27.04
CA GLY A 711 81.62 9.70 27.45
C GLY A 711 81.40 9.83 28.97
N LYS A 712 82.18 10.66 29.67
CA LYS A 712 82.23 10.70 31.15
C LYS A 712 82.21 12.14 31.66
N LEU A 713 81.65 12.36 32.87
CA LEU A 713 81.59 13.64 33.60
C LEU A 713 80.60 14.67 32.98
N SER A 714 80.09 15.66 33.72
CA SER A 714 80.47 16.10 35.07
C SER A 714 79.29 16.32 36.02
N THR A 715 79.55 16.21 37.32
CA THR A 715 78.62 16.58 38.39
C THR A 715 79.00 17.97 38.91
N GLN A 716 78.03 18.86 39.10
CA GLN A 716 78.18 19.95 40.07
C GLN A 716 76.92 20.05 40.93
N LYS A 717 77.03 19.60 42.18
CA LYS A 717 76.02 19.83 43.21
C LYS A 717 76.23 21.22 43.79
N SER A 718 75.16 21.98 43.94
CA SER A 718 75.03 22.94 45.03
C SER A 718 73.74 22.59 45.78
N ALA A 719 73.84 22.45 47.09
CA ALA A 719 72.71 22.09 47.94
C ALA A 719 72.46 23.21 48.95
N VAL A 720 71.26 23.78 48.91
CA VAL A 720 70.70 24.62 49.97
C VAL A 720 69.36 23.99 50.37
N SER A 721 69.10 23.92 51.68
CA SER A 721 68.08 23.06 52.26
C SER A 721 66.67 23.68 52.24
N GLY A 722 65.69 22.92 51.76
CA GLY A 722 64.25 23.15 51.93
C GLY A 722 63.50 21.82 51.73
N TRP A 723 62.38 21.63 52.43
CA TRP A 723 61.58 20.39 52.31
C TRP A 723 60.76 20.33 51.01
N PRO A 724 60.40 19.12 50.53
CA PRO A 724 60.08 18.91 49.12
C PRO A 724 58.63 19.23 48.72
N LEU A 725 58.45 19.73 47.50
CA LEU A 725 57.21 19.57 46.73
C LEU A 725 57.38 18.41 45.74
N PRO A 726 56.46 17.42 45.70
CA PRO A 726 56.56 16.25 44.81
C PRO A 726 56.09 16.56 43.38
N GLY A 727 56.84 17.38 42.64
CA GLY A 727 56.51 17.76 41.25
C GLY A 727 56.93 16.77 40.16
N ALA A 728 57.77 15.78 40.47
CA ALA A 728 58.47 14.94 39.47
C ALA A 728 57.84 13.55 39.22
N LEU A 729 56.67 13.25 39.80
CA LEU A 729 55.97 11.96 39.58
C LEU A 729 55.01 11.99 38.40
N GLY A 730 54.71 13.17 37.83
CA GLY A 730 53.61 13.37 36.88
C GLY A 730 53.61 12.38 35.71
N GLU A 731 54.61 12.46 34.83
CA GLU A 731 54.63 11.72 33.56
C GLU A 731 54.62 10.20 33.73
N GLU A 732 55.47 9.65 34.61
CA GLU A 732 55.56 8.20 34.84
C GLU A 732 54.41 7.64 35.72
N THR A 733 53.61 8.48 36.38
CA THR A 733 52.33 8.05 36.96
C THR A 733 51.18 8.20 35.97
N LEU A 734 51.17 9.25 35.15
CA LEU A 734 50.19 9.42 34.07
C LEU A 734 50.26 8.26 33.07
N GLU A 735 51.46 7.83 32.67
CA GLU A 735 51.64 6.64 31.83
C GLU A 735 51.16 5.35 32.50
N ARG A 736 51.33 5.19 33.82
CA ARG A 736 50.84 4.01 34.55
C ARG A 736 49.32 4.03 34.66
N THR A 737 48.72 5.19 34.93
CA THR A 737 47.27 5.39 34.96
C THR A 737 46.68 5.12 33.57
N ALA A 738 47.20 5.76 32.51
CA ALA A 738 46.71 5.54 31.14
C ALA A 738 46.87 4.08 30.65
N ARG A 739 47.87 3.33 31.13
CA ARG A 739 48.00 1.88 30.87
C ARG A 739 47.01 1.04 31.67
N LEU A 740 46.63 1.45 32.87
CA LEU A 740 45.55 0.84 33.65
C LEU A 740 44.20 1.14 33.02
N ASP A 741 43.90 2.41 32.71
CA ASP A 741 42.68 2.86 32.04
C ASP A 741 42.47 2.13 30.71
N LEU A 742 43.54 1.93 29.92
CA LEU A 742 43.51 1.15 28.68
C LEU A 742 43.28 -0.34 28.93
N SER A 743 43.84 -0.91 30.00
CA SER A 743 43.60 -2.30 30.38
C SER A 743 42.14 -2.51 30.82
N ASP A 744 41.61 -1.61 31.65
CA ASP A 744 40.23 -1.64 32.14
C ASP A 744 39.24 -1.42 30.98
N ALA A 745 39.54 -0.54 30.04
CA ALA A 745 38.74 -0.35 28.82
C ALA A 745 38.72 -1.60 27.94
N LEU A 746 39.85 -2.29 27.77
CA LEU A 746 39.92 -3.55 27.03
C LEU A 746 39.16 -4.68 27.76
N ASP A 747 39.32 -4.80 29.06
CA ASP A 747 38.59 -5.74 29.93
C ASP A 747 37.06 -5.53 29.86
N LEU A 748 36.62 -4.27 29.91
CA LEU A 748 35.20 -3.92 29.75
C LEU A 748 34.70 -4.27 28.34
N SER A 749 35.48 -3.98 27.30
CA SER A 749 35.12 -4.33 25.92
C SER A 749 34.96 -5.86 25.75
N GLU A 750 35.85 -6.65 26.34
CA GLU A 750 35.75 -8.11 26.32
C GLU A 750 34.52 -8.61 27.07
N ARG A 751 34.22 -8.09 28.27
CA ARG A 751 33.02 -8.46 29.02
C ARG A 751 31.76 -8.16 28.20
N THR A 752 31.65 -6.97 27.60
CA THR A 752 30.51 -6.64 26.74
C THR A 752 30.39 -7.54 25.51
N TYR A 753 31.50 -7.98 24.91
CA TYR A 753 31.49 -8.95 23.81
C TYR A 753 30.99 -10.33 24.27
N LEU A 754 31.47 -10.83 25.42
CA LEU A 754 31.07 -12.13 25.96
C LEU A 754 29.62 -12.15 26.42
N ASP A 755 29.11 -11.04 26.99
CA ASP A 755 27.72 -10.91 27.40
C ASP A 755 26.78 -10.76 26.18
N LEU A 756 27.19 -10.02 25.13
CA LEU A 756 26.48 -9.98 23.85
C LEU A 756 26.44 -11.37 23.18
N ALA A 757 27.55 -12.10 23.15
CA ALA A 757 27.60 -13.45 22.60
C ALA A 757 26.67 -14.42 23.36
N ARG A 758 26.58 -14.30 24.68
CA ARG A 758 25.66 -15.09 25.51
C ARG A 758 24.20 -14.75 25.23
N ALA A 759 23.86 -13.46 25.19
CA ALA A 759 22.51 -13.00 24.83
C ALA A 759 22.08 -13.44 23.42
N LEU A 760 23.01 -13.47 22.45
CA LEU A 760 22.76 -14.00 21.12
C LEU A 760 22.62 -15.53 21.08
N CYS A 761 23.33 -16.29 21.93
CA CYS A 761 23.07 -17.72 22.11
C CYS A 761 21.67 -17.98 22.65
N GLU A 762 21.26 -17.27 23.71
CA GLU A 762 19.94 -17.37 24.33
C GLU A 762 18.83 -17.02 23.34
N ALA A 763 18.95 -15.90 22.62
CA ALA A 763 17.98 -15.44 21.63
C ALA A 763 17.89 -16.32 20.36
N LEU A 764 18.88 -17.18 20.10
CA LEU A 764 18.91 -18.11 18.97
C LEU A 764 18.74 -19.59 19.39
N GLU A 765 18.40 -19.83 20.66
CA GLU A 765 18.22 -21.17 21.26
C GLU A 765 19.43 -22.10 21.04
N LEU A 766 20.65 -21.55 21.04
CA LEU A 766 21.88 -22.31 20.88
C LEU A 766 22.30 -22.93 22.23
N SER A 767 22.61 -24.22 22.23
CA SER A 767 23.06 -24.90 23.45
C SER A 767 24.42 -24.38 23.92
N GLU A 768 24.61 -24.33 25.23
CA GLU A 768 25.89 -23.98 25.86
C GLU A 768 27.05 -24.78 25.23
N GLY A 769 28.15 -24.09 24.93
CA GLY A 769 29.33 -24.68 24.27
C GLY A 769 29.28 -24.78 22.74
N GLN A 770 28.23 -24.31 22.05
CA GLN A 770 28.26 -24.19 20.58
C GLN A 770 29.21 -23.10 20.07
N LEU A 771 29.43 -22.03 20.87
CA LEU A 771 30.44 -21.01 20.58
C LEU A 771 31.73 -21.33 21.34
N GLN A 772 32.85 -21.41 20.64
CA GLN A 772 34.13 -21.91 21.17
C GLN A 772 35.15 -20.80 21.47
N GLY A 773 34.95 -19.62 20.91
CA GLY A 773 35.72 -18.39 21.14
C GLY A 773 35.23 -17.54 22.31
N CYS A 774 34.15 -17.95 23.01
CA CYS A 774 33.61 -17.31 24.22
C CYS A 774 34.48 -17.53 25.48
N VAL A 775 35.80 -17.46 25.33
CA VAL A 775 36.82 -17.57 26.38
C VAL A 775 37.56 -16.23 26.48
N SER A 776 37.93 -15.79 27.68
CA SER A 776 38.66 -14.53 27.91
C SER A 776 40.05 -14.52 27.27
N LEU A 777 40.48 -13.36 26.77
CA LEU A 777 41.82 -13.09 26.24
C LEU A 777 42.85 -12.73 27.33
N GLN A 778 42.44 -12.59 28.59
CA GLN A 778 43.31 -12.21 29.69
C GLN A 778 44.49 -13.17 29.86
N HIS A 779 45.68 -12.61 30.06
CA HIS A 779 46.96 -13.32 30.29
C HIS A 779 47.45 -14.28 29.19
N LEU A 780 46.72 -14.49 28.09
CA LEU A 780 47.11 -15.41 27.03
C LEU A 780 48.31 -14.90 26.19
N PRO A 781 49.17 -15.78 25.64
CA PRO A 781 50.21 -15.42 24.68
C PRO A 781 49.64 -15.04 23.30
N GLN A 782 50.44 -14.37 22.47
CA GLN A 782 49.99 -13.80 21.19
C GLN A 782 49.45 -14.86 20.20
N GLU A 783 50.01 -16.07 20.21
CA GLU A 783 49.59 -17.17 19.33
C GLU A 783 48.20 -17.72 19.72
N GLU A 784 47.92 -17.85 21.02
CA GLU A 784 46.61 -18.26 21.54
C GLU A 784 45.53 -17.18 21.34
N ARG A 785 45.91 -15.89 21.40
CA ARG A 785 44.99 -14.81 21.01
C ARG A 785 44.63 -14.86 19.52
N ALA A 786 45.55 -15.28 18.66
CA ALA A 786 45.28 -15.44 17.22
C ALA A 786 44.40 -16.66 16.90
N SER A 787 44.53 -17.76 17.65
CA SER A 787 43.60 -18.89 17.53
C SER A 787 42.21 -18.54 18.08
N LEU A 788 42.11 -17.85 19.23
CA LEU A 788 40.82 -17.37 19.76
C LEU A 788 40.16 -16.33 18.85
N TYR A 789 40.91 -15.43 18.20
CA TYR A 789 40.35 -14.56 17.16
C TYR A 789 39.68 -15.37 16.04
N SER A 790 40.32 -16.45 15.60
CA SER A 790 39.80 -17.34 14.55
C SER A 790 38.55 -18.09 15.00
N LEU A 791 38.52 -18.57 16.25
CA LEU A 791 37.35 -19.20 16.87
C LEU A 791 36.18 -18.21 17.01
N ARG A 792 36.42 -17.00 17.55
CA ARG A 792 35.42 -15.93 17.64
C ARG A 792 34.88 -15.50 16.27
N HIS A 793 35.69 -15.58 15.21
CA HIS A 793 35.24 -15.29 13.85
C HIS A 793 34.27 -16.38 13.34
N ALA A 794 34.63 -17.66 13.50
CA ALA A 794 33.75 -18.79 13.14
C ALA A 794 32.44 -18.80 13.96
N ASP A 795 32.50 -18.45 15.24
CA ASP A 795 31.34 -18.26 16.11
C ASP A 795 30.39 -17.16 15.57
N LEU A 796 30.95 -16.01 15.14
CA LEU A 796 30.18 -14.91 14.56
C LEU A 796 29.57 -15.29 13.19
N GLU A 797 30.26 -16.09 12.38
CA GLU A 797 29.69 -16.64 11.14
C GLU A 797 28.55 -17.63 11.43
N LEU A 798 28.69 -18.49 12.44
CA LEU A 798 27.63 -19.39 12.90
C LEU A 798 26.40 -18.60 13.38
N LEU A 799 26.59 -17.61 14.27
CA LEU A 799 25.52 -16.71 14.73
C LEU A 799 24.83 -16.00 13.54
N ARG A 800 25.60 -15.44 12.60
CA ARG A 800 25.08 -14.79 11.39
C ARG A 800 24.25 -15.75 10.54
N SER A 801 24.70 -16.98 10.35
CA SER A 801 23.96 -18.00 9.59
C SER A 801 22.63 -18.39 10.27
N ARG A 802 22.63 -18.47 11.61
CA ARG A 802 21.43 -18.76 12.42
C ARG A 802 20.42 -17.61 12.39
N MET A 803 20.87 -16.37 12.52
CA MET A 803 20.02 -15.18 12.36
C MET A 803 19.40 -15.11 10.95
N ALA A 804 20.20 -15.32 9.90
CA ALA A 804 19.70 -15.34 8.53
C ALA A 804 18.65 -16.45 8.29
N LEU A 805 18.87 -17.64 8.85
CA LEU A 805 17.91 -18.74 8.79
C LEU A 805 16.59 -18.38 9.51
N GLN A 806 16.65 -17.89 10.76
CA GLN A 806 15.46 -17.48 11.51
C GLN A 806 14.70 -16.35 10.80
N HIS A 807 15.40 -15.34 10.28
CA HIS A 807 14.80 -14.25 9.51
C HIS A 807 14.07 -14.78 8.27
N SER A 808 14.69 -15.69 7.50
CA SER A 808 14.04 -16.31 6.33
C SER A 808 12.83 -17.17 6.69
N GLN A 809 12.80 -17.80 7.87
CA GLN A 809 11.63 -18.53 8.36
C GLN A 809 10.52 -17.59 8.83
N ALA A 810 10.87 -16.48 9.50
CA ALA A 810 9.93 -15.44 9.91
C ALA A 810 9.24 -14.82 8.68
N GLN A 811 10.00 -14.38 7.68
CA GLN A 811 9.47 -13.86 6.41
C GLN A 811 8.53 -14.84 5.72
N ARG A 812 8.85 -16.15 5.67
CA ARG A 812 7.97 -17.17 5.09
C ARG A 812 6.67 -17.35 5.88
N ARG A 813 6.73 -17.33 7.22
CA ARG A 813 5.54 -17.37 8.09
C ARG A 813 4.68 -16.13 7.91
N GLU A 814 5.29 -14.95 7.82
CA GLU A 814 4.60 -13.69 7.56
C GLU A 814 3.90 -13.70 6.19
N SER A 815 4.60 -14.09 5.12
CA SER A 815 4.01 -14.22 3.77
C SER A 815 2.80 -15.16 3.76
N LEU A 816 2.86 -16.28 4.49
CA LEU A 816 1.74 -17.22 4.63
C LEU A 816 0.57 -16.58 5.41
N LEU A 817 0.84 -15.85 6.49
CA LEU A 817 -0.19 -15.13 7.25
C LEU A 817 -0.83 -14.01 6.43
N GLN A 818 -0.05 -13.28 5.62
CA GLN A 818 -0.57 -12.30 4.67
C GLN A 818 -1.45 -12.95 3.59
N GLN A 819 -1.09 -14.14 3.08
CA GLN A 819 -1.92 -14.91 2.16
C GLN A 819 -3.23 -15.35 2.84
N GLN A 820 -3.16 -15.96 4.02
CA GLN A 820 -4.35 -16.37 4.79
C GLN A 820 -5.26 -15.18 5.13
N HIS A 821 -4.68 -13.98 5.37
CA HIS A 821 -5.47 -12.77 5.56
C HIS A 821 -6.26 -12.39 4.30
N ARG A 822 -5.62 -12.43 3.11
CA ARG A 822 -6.27 -12.18 1.80
C ARG A 822 -7.36 -13.22 1.49
N GLU A 823 -7.11 -14.49 1.79
CA GLU A 823 -8.11 -15.56 1.67
C GLU A 823 -9.30 -15.32 2.62
N MET A 824 -9.06 -14.82 3.82
CA MET A 824 -10.10 -14.44 4.77
C MET A 824 -10.83 -13.12 4.43
N THR A 825 -10.27 -12.22 3.61
CA THR A 825 -11.02 -11.06 3.09
C THR A 825 -11.91 -11.46 1.92
N THR A 826 -11.39 -12.23 0.95
CA THR A 826 -12.20 -12.71 -0.19
C THR A 826 -13.31 -13.67 0.23
N LEU A 827 -13.13 -14.44 1.31
CA LEU A 827 -14.20 -15.22 1.93
C LEU A 827 -15.35 -14.32 2.47
N ARG A 828 -15.01 -13.17 3.09
CA ARG A 828 -16.03 -12.23 3.61
C ARG A 828 -16.73 -11.47 2.47
N GLU A 829 -15.99 -11.10 1.44
CA GLU A 829 -16.52 -10.45 0.24
C GLU A 829 -17.50 -11.37 -0.49
N SER A 830 -17.12 -12.61 -0.78
CA SER A 830 -18.01 -13.62 -1.38
C SER A 830 -19.19 -14.02 -0.48
N GLN A 831 -19.03 -13.98 0.85
CA GLN A 831 -20.16 -14.13 1.78
C GLN A 831 -21.15 -12.95 1.67
N ALA A 832 -20.66 -11.71 1.52
CA ALA A 832 -21.49 -10.52 1.33
C ALA A 832 -22.20 -10.53 -0.04
N GLU A 833 -21.52 -10.92 -1.12
CA GLU A 833 -22.15 -11.18 -2.43
C GLU A 833 -23.26 -12.23 -2.30
N GLY A 834 -23.01 -13.34 -1.58
CA GLY A 834 -24.02 -14.37 -1.32
C GLY A 834 -25.25 -13.84 -0.56
N GLN A 835 -25.07 -12.95 0.41
CA GLN A 835 -26.17 -12.30 1.13
C GLN A 835 -26.98 -11.36 0.21
N GLN A 836 -26.32 -10.60 -0.67
CA GLN A 836 -27.01 -9.74 -1.65
C GLN A 836 -27.81 -10.56 -2.68
N LEU A 837 -27.24 -11.68 -3.15
CA LEU A 837 -27.94 -12.61 -4.02
C LEU A 837 -29.14 -13.27 -3.32
N GLN A 838 -29.00 -13.66 -2.05
CA GLN A 838 -30.11 -14.21 -1.26
C GLN A 838 -31.25 -13.20 -1.08
N ALA A 839 -30.94 -11.96 -0.70
CA ALA A 839 -31.95 -10.89 -0.60
C ALA A 839 -32.64 -10.60 -1.95
N SER A 840 -31.91 -10.69 -3.06
CA SER A 840 -32.46 -10.56 -4.42
C SER A 840 -33.40 -11.72 -4.76
N LEU A 841 -33.04 -12.96 -4.39
CA LEU A 841 -33.89 -14.14 -4.56
C LEU A 841 -35.17 -14.06 -3.70
N ASP A 842 -35.08 -13.56 -2.46
CA ASP A 842 -36.25 -13.39 -1.59
C ASP A 842 -37.19 -12.27 -2.06
N THR A 843 -36.64 -11.23 -2.68
CA THR A 843 -37.44 -10.20 -3.37
C THR A 843 -38.18 -10.81 -4.57
N LEU A 844 -37.48 -11.56 -5.43
CA LEU A 844 -38.09 -12.25 -6.58
C LEU A 844 -39.11 -13.33 -6.17
N ARG A 845 -38.93 -13.97 -5.00
CA ARG A 845 -39.92 -14.89 -4.40
C ARG A 845 -41.19 -14.15 -4.03
N ALA A 846 -41.08 -13.01 -3.33
CA ALA A 846 -42.23 -12.18 -2.96
C ALA A 846 -42.99 -11.65 -4.20
N GLU A 847 -42.27 -11.18 -5.23
CA GLU A 847 -42.86 -10.79 -6.51
C GLU A 847 -43.63 -11.95 -7.15
N LEU A 848 -43.02 -13.14 -7.25
CA LEU A 848 -43.66 -14.34 -7.80
C LEU A 848 -44.88 -14.80 -7.00
N GLU A 849 -44.88 -14.63 -5.68
CA GLU A 849 -46.06 -14.87 -4.83
C GLU A 849 -47.18 -13.88 -5.12
N THR A 850 -46.89 -12.59 -5.30
CA THR A 850 -47.91 -11.59 -5.67
C THR A 850 -48.50 -11.86 -7.07
N GLU A 851 -47.66 -12.12 -8.08
CA GLU A 851 -48.09 -12.53 -9.43
C GLU A 851 -48.92 -13.84 -9.42
N SER A 852 -48.59 -14.78 -8.54
CA SER A 852 -49.37 -16.00 -8.34
C SER A 852 -50.74 -15.73 -7.70
N GLN A 853 -50.81 -14.82 -6.73
CA GLN A 853 -52.05 -14.37 -6.09
C GLN A 853 -52.94 -13.62 -7.09
N GLU A 854 -52.41 -12.64 -7.82
CA GLU A 854 -53.13 -11.92 -8.88
C GLU A 854 -53.61 -12.87 -9.97
N SER A 855 -52.75 -13.77 -10.44
CA SER A 855 -53.13 -14.84 -11.37
C SER A 855 -54.25 -15.73 -10.83
N SER A 856 -54.32 -15.97 -9.51
CA SER A 856 -55.42 -16.74 -8.90
C SER A 856 -56.74 -15.96 -8.93
N LEU A 857 -56.71 -14.67 -8.61
CA LEU A 857 -57.87 -13.76 -8.65
C LEU A 857 -58.39 -13.58 -10.07
N LEU A 858 -57.50 -13.42 -11.06
CA LEU A 858 -57.85 -13.34 -12.48
C LEU A 858 -58.48 -14.64 -13.00
N ARG A 859 -57.95 -15.81 -12.60
CA ARG A 859 -58.58 -17.11 -12.92
C ARG A 859 -59.96 -17.25 -12.27
N GLU A 860 -60.14 -16.76 -11.04
CA GLU A 860 -61.45 -16.81 -10.39
C GLU A 860 -62.46 -15.86 -11.03
N ALA A 861 -62.05 -14.62 -11.35
CA ALA A 861 -62.86 -13.67 -12.11
C ALA A 861 -63.27 -14.23 -13.48
N LEU A 862 -62.36 -14.93 -14.18
CA LEU A 862 -62.65 -15.62 -15.43
C LEU A 862 -63.68 -16.76 -15.24
N ARG A 863 -63.57 -17.57 -14.19
CA ARG A 863 -64.59 -18.59 -13.86
C ARG A 863 -65.95 -17.95 -13.57
N ARG A 864 -65.99 -16.88 -12.78
CA ARG A 864 -67.21 -16.14 -12.46
C ARG A 864 -67.89 -15.58 -13.71
N THR A 865 -67.13 -15.06 -14.69
CA THR A 865 -67.70 -14.60 -15.97
C THR A 865 -68.10 -15.76 -16.89
N GLN A 866 -67.37 -16.88 -16.90
CA GLN A 866 -67.76 -18.11 -17.61
C GLN A 866 -69.08 -18.67 -17.10
N SER A 867 -69.23 -18.90 -15.80
CA SER A 867 -70.48 -19.44 -15.24
C SER A 867 -71.66 -18.48 -15.41
N ARG A 868 -71.43 -17.16 -15.39
CA ARG A 868 -72.45 -16.18 -15.77
C ARG A 868 -72.86 -16.30 -17.24
N LEU A 869 -71.89 -16.42 -18.16
CA LEU A 869 -72.17 -16.60 -19.58
C LEU A 869 -72.90 -17.93 -19.85
N GLU A 870 -72.55 -19.00 -19.15
CA GLU A 870 -73.26 -20.28 -19.19
C GLU A 870 -74.71 -20.14 -18.70
N GLN A 871 -74.96 -19.43 -17.61
CA GLN A 871 -76.33 -19.12 -17.16
C GLN A 871 -77.11 -18.28 -18.17
N GLU A 872 -76.49 -17.27 -18.78
CA GLU A 872 -77.11 -16.46 -19.84
C GLU A 872 -77.40 -17.29 -21.10
N ILE A 873 -76.51 -18.22 -21.48
CA ILE A 873 -76.73 -19.22 -22.55
C ILE A 873 -77.86 -20.18 -22.18
N ASP A 874 -77.94 -20.66 -20.94
CA ASP A 874 -78.94 -21.64 -20.54
C ASP A 874 -80.34 -21.00 -20.44
N LEU A 875 -80.44 -19.77 -19.93
CA LEU A 875 -81.65 -18.94 -19.99
C LEU A 875 -82.07 -18.66 -21.43
N ASN A 876 -81.13 -18.28 -22.30
CA ASN A 876 -81.42 -17.99 -23.72
C ASN A 876 -81.82 -19.26 -24.49
N THR A 877 -81.18 -20.41 -24.27
CA THR A 877 -81.59 -21.67 -24.89
C THR A 877 -82.93 -22.17 -24.34
N ARG A 878 -83.27 -21.95 -23.07
CA ARG A 878 -84.62 -22.19 -22.52
C ARG A 878 -85.65 -21.26 -23.19
N ALA A 879 -85.35 -19.98 -23.38
CA ALA A 879 -86.22 -19.02 -24.09
C ALA A 879 -86.37 -19.33 -25.58
N VAL A 880 -85.32 -19.84 -26.24
CA VAL A 880 -85.38 -20.32 -27.64
C VAL A 880 -86.16 -21.64 -27.73
N LYS A 881 -86.01 -22.56 -26.75
CA LYS A 881 -86.80 -23.80 -26.66
C LYS A 881 -88.29 -23.49 -26.46
N SER A 882 -88.68 -22.55 -25.59
CA SER A 882 -90.08 -22.17 -25.42
C SER A 882 -90.66 -21.46 -26.64
N ARG A 883 -89.92 -20.52 -27.26
CA ARG A 883 -90.30 -19.90 -28.55
C ARG A 883 -90.47 -20.96 -29.65
N LYS A 884 -89.59 -21.97 -29.72
CA LYS A 884 -89.72 -23.10 -30.65
C LYS A 884 -90.91 -23.99 -30.33
N ALA A 885 -91.21 -24.29 -29.07
CA ALA A 885 -92.40 -25.06 -28.67
C ALA A 885 -93.70 -24.36 -29.10
N VAL A 886 -93.83 -23.06 -28.83
CA VAL A 886 -94.96 -22.22 -29.29
C VAL A 886 -95.05 -22.17 -30.82
N SER A 887 -93.92 -22.23 -31.53
CA SER A 887 -93.90 -22.35 -32.99
C SER A 887 -94.29 -23.74 -33.50
N VAL A 888 -93.93 -24.81 -32.80
CA VAL A 888 -94.30 -26.20 -33.16
C VAL A 888 -95.78 -26.45 -32.92
N GLU A 889 -96.36 -25.93 -31.83
CA GLU A 889 -97.83 -25.93 -31.64
C GLU A 889 -98.55 -25.20 -32.79
N ARG A 890 -98.04 -24.03 -33.22
CA ARG A 890 -98.59 -23.31 -34.38
C ARG A 890 -98.50 -24.11 -35.69
N ILE A 891 -97.47 -24.95 -35.85
CA ILE A 891 -97.29 -25.80 -37.04
C ILE A 891 -98.19 -27.04 -36.97
N GLN A 892 -98.28 -27.72 -35.83
CA GLN A 892 -99.16 -28.89 -35.67
C GLN A 892 -100.65 -28.52 -35.80
N ARG A 893 -101.05 -27.30 -35.43
CA ARG A 893 -102.39 -26.76 -35.69
C ARG A 893 -102.59 -26.27 -37.15
N ARG A 894 -101.57 -26.35 -38.04
CA ARG A 894 -101.61 -25.89 -39.45
C ARG A 894 -100.71 -26.71 -40.42
N SER A 895 -100.86 -28.02 -40.50
CA SER A 895 -100.31 -28.79 -41.64
C SER A 895 -101.15 -30.02 -42.02
N GLY A 896 -102.31 -29.78 -42.62
CA GLY A 896 -103.10 -30.82 -43.29
C GLY A 896 -102.85 -30.85 -44.80
N LYS A 897 -102.35 -31.99 -45.30
CA LYS A 897 -102.24 -32.42 -46.71
C LYS A 897 -101.16 -31.76 -47.60
N THR A 898 -100.57 -32.62 -48.43
CA THR A 898 -99.80 -32.36 -49.69
C THR A 898 -98.49 -31.56 -49.59
N ALA A 899 -97.46 -31.83 -50.43
CA ALA A 899 -97.32 -32.81 -51.52
C ALA A 899 -95.97 -33.56 -51.47
N SER A 900 -95.90 -34.71 -52.13
CA SER A 900 -94.67 -35.51 -52.29
C SER A 900 -93.94 -35.13 -53.57
N HIS A 901 -92.68 -34.68 -53.45
CA HIS A 901 -91.70 -34.74 -54.54
C HIS A 901 -90.33 -35.15 -53.99
N SER A 902 -89.68 -36.08 -54.69
CA SER A 902 -88.38 -36.66 -54.32
C SER A 902 -87.25 -36.03 -55.14
N CYS A 903 -86.13 -35.69 -54.50
CA CYS A 903 -84.84 -35.63 -55.16
C CYS A 903 -83.67 -35.79 -54.18
N VAL A 904 -82.72 -36.65 -54.57
CA VAL A 904 -81.28 -36.68 -54.23
C VAL A 904 -80.88 -36.64 -52.74
N ARG A 905 -80.35 -37.78 -52.26
CA ARG A 905 -79.29 -37.80 -51.24
C ARG A 905 -77.95 -37.50 -51.93
N THR A 906 -77.16 -36.57 -51.39
CA THR A 906 -75.73 -36.42 -51.69
C THR A 906 -74.94 -35.91 -50.48
N GLU A 907 -73.90 -36.67 -50.11
CA GLU A 907 -72.60 -36.21 -49.58
C GLU A 907 -72.56 -34.95 -48.69
N ALA A 908 -73.13 -35.03 -47.50
CA ALA A 908 -72.96 -34.01 -46.45
C ALA A 908 -71.75 -34.25 -45.51
N GLY A 909 -71.07 -35.41 -45.60
CA GLY A 909 -69.96 -35.77 -44.71
C GLY A 909 -68.64 -35.07 -45.06
N ASP A 910 -68.16 -35.25 -46.28
CA ASP A 910 -66.78 -34.92 -46.67
C ASP A 910 -66.46 -33.41 -46.60
N THR A 911 -67.46 -32.55 -46.83
CA THR A 911 -67.25 -31.10 -46.75
C THR A 911 -67.00 -30.58 -45.33
N ALA A 912 -67.32 -31.36 -44.29
CA ALA A 912 -66.94 -31.05 -42.92
C ALA A 912 -65.49 -31.49 -42.65
N ALA A 913 -65.13 -32.73 -43.01
CA ALA A 913 -63.79 -33.28 -42.84
C ALA A 913 -62.71 -32.51 -43.63
N ALA A 914 -63.02 -32.08 -44.86
CA ALA A 914 -62.12 -31.24 -45.65
C ALA A 914 -61.88 -29.86 -45.00
N LYS A 915 -62.89 -29.28 -44.33
CA LYS A 915 -62.77 -27.99 -43.63
C LYS A 915 -61.96 -28.12 -42.34
N THR A 916 -62.18 -29.16 -41.53
CA THR A 916 -61.38 -29.40 -40.32
C THR A 916 -59.92 -29.73 -40.67
N SER A 917 -59.68 -30.52 -41.72
CA SER A 917 -58.34 -30.77 -42.25
C SER A 917 -57.65 -29.48 -42.71
N SER A 918 -58.33 -28.64 -43.51
CA SER A 918 -57.80 -27.35 -43.98
C SER A 918 -57.56 -26.33 -42.86
N LEU A 919 -58.26 -26.44 -41.73
CA LEU A 919 -58.01 -25.63 -40.53
C LEU A 919 -56.81 -26.17 -39.74
N LEU A 920 -56.68 -27.49 -39.55
CA LEU A 920 -55.52 -28.12 -38.92
C LEU A 920 -54.23 -27.87 -39.72
N GLU A 921 -54.29 -27.90 -41.05
CA GLU A 921 -53.13 -27.60 -41.90
C GLU A 921 -52.73 -26.12 -41.82
N ARG A 922 -53.72 -25.21 -41.68
CA ARG A 922 -53.46 -23.78 -41.43
C ARG A 922 -52.89 -23.52 -40.03
N LEU A 923 -53.34 -24.27 -39.02
CA LEU A 923 -52.75 -24.22 -37.68
C LEU A 923 -51.30 -24.71 -37.70
N LYS A 924 -51.01 -25.86 -38.31
CA LYS A 924 -49.63 -26.35 -38.48
C LYS A 924 -48.72 -25.39 -39.24
N LYS A 925 -49.24 -24.70 -40.26
CA LYS A 925 -48.52 -23.64 -40.98
C LYS A 925 -48.26 -22.42 -40.09
N ARG A 926 -49.25 -21.97 -39.29
CA ARG A 926 -49.09 -20.90 -38.29
C ARG A 926 -48.12 -21.27 -37.17
N GLU A 927 -48.17 -22.51 -36.67
CA GLU A 927 -47.24 -23.04 -35.67
C GLU A 927 -45.81 -23.04 -36.21
N TYR A 928 -45.58 -23.59 -37.42
CA TYR A 928 -44.27 -23.56 -38.08
C TYR A 928 -43.75 -22.13 -38.36
N GLU A 929 -44.64 -21.22 -38.73
CA GLU A 929 -44.35 -19.80 -38.94
C GLU A 929 -43.94 -19.12 -37.63
N VAL A 930 -44.67 -19.36 -36.53
CA VAL A 930 -44.31 -18.89 -35.17
C VAL A 930 -43.01 -19.52 -34.69
N GLU A 931 -42.79 -20.82 -34.90
CA GLU A 931 -41.55 -21.53 -34.54
C GLU A 931 -40.34 -20.95 -35.29
N THR A 932 -40.55 -20.55 -36.55
CA THR A 932 -39.52 -19.94 -37.40
C THR A 932 -39.27 -18.49 -37.02
N LEU A 933 -40.31 -17.72 -36.70
CA LEU A 933 -40.20 -16.35 -36.18
C LEU A 933 -39.52 -16.32 -34.80
N LYS A 934 -39.83 -17.25 -33.89
CA LYS A 934 -39.11 -17.46 -32.62
C LYS A 934 -37.63 -17.72 -32.86
N ARG A 935 -37.29 -18.65 -33.77
CA ARG A 935 -35.89 -18.91 -34.17
C ARG A 935 -35.20 -17.70 -34.80
N GLN A 936 -35.92 -16.84 -35.51
CA GLN A 936 -35.38 -15.58 -36.03
C GLN A 936 -35.23 -14.49 -34.96
N LEU A 937 -36.14 -14.40 -33.99
CA LEU A 937 -36.01 -13.49 -32.84
C LEU A 937 -34.80 -13.88 -32.00
N GLY A 938 -34.72 -15.14 -31.57
CA GLY A 938 -33.61 -15.64 -30.76
C GLY A 938 -32.25 -15.46 -31.44
N LYS A 939 -32.16 -15.62 -32.78
CA LYS A 939 -30.95 -15.29 -33.55
C LYS A 939 -30.63 -13.79 -33.59
N LYS A 940 -31.64 -12.92 -33.70
CA LYS A 940 -31.47 -11.45 -33.62
C LYS A 940 -31.10 -10.99 -32.21
N GLU A 941 -31.58 -11.66 -31.19
CA GLU A 941 -31.26 -11.39 -29.78
C GLU A 941 -29.85 -11.87 -29.42
N PHE A 942 -29.45 -13.07 -29.89
CA PHE A 942 -28.06 -13.52 -29.81
C PHE A 942 -27.10 -12.58 -30.56
N SER A 943 -27.46 -12.15 -31.77
CA SER A 943 -26.66 -11.18 -32.53
C SER A 943 -26.56 -9.83 -31.80
N LYS A 944 -27.66 -9.34 -31.20
CA LYS A 944 -27.63 -8.12 -30.37
C LYS A 944 -26.82 -8.29 -29.08
N MET A 945 -26.82 -9.47 -28.45
CA MET A 945 -25.95 -9.74 -27.28
C MET A 945 -24.49 -9.83 -27.69
N ALA A 946 -24.16 -10.51 -28.79
CA ALA A 946 -22.81 -10.56 -29.33
C ALA A 946 -22.28 -9.16 -29.65
N SER A 947 -23.03 -8.33 -30.39
CA SER A 947 -22.60 -6.95 -30.69
C SER A 947 -22.57 -6.04 -29.46
N LYS A 948 -23.33 -6.34 -28.39
CA LYS A 948 -23.18 -5.67 -27.08
C LYS A 948 -21.91 -6.10 -26.35
N LEU A 949 -21.52 -7.38 -26.43
CA LEU A 949 -20.25 -7.88 -25.89
C LEU A 949 -19.06 -7.27 -26.66
N GLU A 950 -19.11 -7.24 -27.99
CA GLU A 950 -18.10 -6.57 -28.83
C GLU A 950 -17.95 -5.08 -28.46
N LEU A 951 -19.07 -4.37 -28.29
CA LEU A 951 -19.05 -2.97 -27.82
C LEU A 951 -18.50 -2.81 -26.40
N ALA A 952 -18.81 -3.72 -25.47
CA ALA A 952 -18.27 -3.68 -24.11
C ALA A 952 -16.76 -3.95 -24.08
N ILE A 953 -16.26 -4.89 -24.90
CA ILE A 953 -14.83 -5.18 -25.07
C ILE A 953 -14.10 -3.97 -25.66
N VAL A 954 -14.65 -3.34 -26.70
CA VAL A 954 -14.07 -2.13 -27.31
C VAL A 954 -14.08 -0.94 -26.34
N GLN A 955 -15.06 -0.83 -25.44
CA GLN A 955 -15.11 0.23 -24.42
C GLN A 955 -14.15 0.03 -23.23
N GLN A 956 -13.49 -1.12 -23.11
CA GLN A 956 -12.51 -1.40 -22.04
C GLN A 956 -11.05 -1.35 -22.48
N GLN A 957 -10.74 -1.08 -23.75
CA GLN A 957 -9.36 -0.83 -24.18
C GLN A 957 -8.90 0.59 -23.80
N PRO A 958 -7.78 0.75 -23.07
CA PRO A 958 -7.16 2.07 -22.86
C PRO A 958 -6.69 2.68 -24.19
N GLN A 959 -6.86 3.99 -24.35
CA GLN A 959 -6.35 4.71 -25.52
C GLN A 959 -4.81 4.71 -25.53
N GLN A 960 -4.20 3.86 -26.36
CA GLN A 960 -2.78 4.00 -26.68
C GLN A 960 -2.57 5.24 -27.56
N ALA A 961 -1.58 6.06 -27.19
CA ALA A 961 -1.34 7.34 -27.84
C ALA A 961 -0.87 7.19 -29.29
N SER A 962 -1.30 8.13 -30.15
CA SER A 962 -0.80 8.22 -31.53
C SER A 962 0.66 8.68 -31.55
N PRO A 963 1.50 8.17 -32.47
CA PRO A 963 2.87 8.65 -32.62
C PRO A 963 2.88 10.09 -33.16
N LEU A 964 3.71 10.94 -32.55
CA LEU A 964 3.96 12.30 -33.04
C LEU A 964 4.83 12.25 -34.31
N THR A 965 4.42 13.00 -35.33
CA THR A 965 5.20 13.21 -36.57
C THR A 965 6.06 14.47 -36.43
N GLU A 966 7.37 14.36 -36.62
CA GLU A 966 8.27 15.51 -36.71
C GLU A 966 8.06 16.31 -38.00
N PRO A 967 8.26 17.65 -37.96
CA PRO A 967 8.52 18.44 -39.16
C PRO A 967 9.76 19.35 -39.03
N SER A 968 10.78 19.04 -39.85
CA SER A 968 12.03 19.82 -40.12
C SER A 968 13.12 19.82 -39.06
#